data_AF-A0A933YPK1-F1
#
_entry.id   AF-A0A933YPK1-F1
#
_cell.length_a   1.000
_cell.length_b   1.000
_cell.length_c   1.000
_cell.angle_alpha   90.00
_cell.angle_beta   90.00
_cell.angle_gamma   90.00
#
_symmetry.space_group_name_H-M   'P 1'
#
loop_
_entity.id
_entity.type
_entity.pdbx_description
1 polymer ?
#
loop_
_entity_poly.entity_id
_entity_poly.type
_entity_poly.pdbx_seq_one_letter_code
_entity_poly.pdbx_strand_id
1 'polypeptide(L)'
;MNRLFVLLSVLCVSSVISTMSLAQSTGDYRSAMSGNWSAPATWETFNGTSWVAASVAPSFTDGIITVHNTHSVTVDTTTTADQIIVAAGGTVVVSVGDTLKVADGNDSVDCVVNGAVSNFGAIIPTGRLSFESGAKYVHVVPAGAGAVPTSTWRDGSTVEIDSAGNGGTTSPSNITSQSFYNFVWNSPRQGGNIGLNFPDGYVFRGNVTITNTGGPTRAWRFTNLSAGQTKNISVRGNVVVNGPNAMLTATGSTSDTAARAIINVDGDVNMQDGVLNLVGASNPYGEWRIKGNVNITGGQLTGGGAGGWRRILSFVGTNPQSFNKTGGSIAVPLTYRVANAAAVVSVNFPLSVNGILELNGGKFVTSSANLLTVQAAGTVKGGSDTSFVEGPLAIEVSTSAPVVKTFPIGKGAAYRPVELNLTMNASTATLWTAEVFNSAPPTRTLPPALRAVSSIRYYSVVKGSGAAITSGTVKLAYGRDDAVPHGDSVRIANDDGAGNWLNIGGSGTADTTGSITSNVVASFGESFALGYVAPNIVIVAPTVATAVIDTTTISTTTANGGGNITNDGGGAITARGVCWNTTGSPTIADSTTSDGNGTGVFTSTLTGLTAGTTYFVRAYATNSTATGYGNEVSFTTLAALVVPSVTTASVTNISGTSALGGGRVLAWGGTPVAERGVCWSTSHNPTTSDETTISGAGIGSFTSAIGGLAYGTPYYVRAYAINSTGTAYGDEVTFTTPAAQPDSFRVVAQDGSGNYPTVQAALNAVPANYTGKWVIYIKKGSYNERLLLPSNKPNVILAGENRDSTIIWFDIYAGGGQRNPATQIDASDFTALNLTFQNPSHDIAQALAVETNGDRVAFYNCKVLGYQDTYLGNGIGRVYFNHCYVEGTVDFIYGRSIMVFDSCTINQRRDGGYLTAASTEPAMKFGINFLDSKLTADSIGYNGTPITSFYLGRPWQAKPRVVFVRCEEPATVNPAGWLQWNVIPQLYAEYNCFGPGYRPAQRVAWCTPQLPDSEGVRYTVPNIFSKYSTSPAFAANWIPVKPVVVGPVSVDEGEMKSVPKEFKLENAYPNPFNPETTIKFSVMKAGPASLVVYNVLGQRVATLFNEAAESGQQYAMRFGGRDFASGVYFYRLQSGEQSDLKKLIILK
;
A
#
# COMPACT_ATOMS: atom_id res chain seq x y z
N MET A 1 -28.74 -62.45 -12.52
CA MET A 1 -27.89 -63.20 -13.47
C MET A 1 -26.59 -62.42 -13.68
N ASN A 2 -25.46 -63.13 -13.68
CA ASN A 2 -24.09 -62.67 -13.97
C ASN A 2 -23.26 -62.05 -12.81
N ARG A 3 -23.10 -62.82 -11.74
CA ARG A 3 -21.88 -62.89 -10.93
C ARG A 3 -21.20 -64.23 -11.25
N LEU A 4 -20.18 -64.30 -12.13
CA LEU A 4 -19.21 -65.42 -12.16
C LEU A 4 -18.06 -65.33 -13.20
N PHE A 5 -17.42 -64.18 -13.48
CA PHE A 5 -16.21 -64.19 -14.36
C PHE A 5 -15.17 -63.10 -14.02
N VAL A 6 -15.08 -62.68 -12.75
CA VAL A 6 -14.05 -61.73 -12.24
C VAL A 6 -13.01 -62.46 -11.36
N LEU A 7 -12.85 -63.77 -11.57
CA LEU A 7 -11.94 -64.61 -10.77
C LEU A 7 -10.97 -65.41 -11.66
N LEU A 8 -10.31 -64.76 -12.62
CA LEU A 8 -9.15 -65.32 -13.34
C LEU A 8 -8.43 -64.22 -14.15
N SER A 9 -7.57 -63.42 -13.49
CA SER A 9 -6.54 -62.59 -14.14
C SER A 9 -5.66 -61.80 -13.15
N VAL A 10 -6.00 -61.79 -11.85
CA VAL A 10 -5.20 -61.18 -10.77
C VAL A 10 -4.20 -62.17 -10.13
N LEU A 11 -4.10 -63.40 -10.63
CA LEU A 11 -3.01 -64.34 -10.30
C LEU A 11 -2.30 -64.77 -11.59
N CYS A 12 -1.28 -64.02 -12.04
CA CYS A 12 -0.20 -64.64 -12.86
C CYS A 12 1.07 -63.79 -13.09
N VAL A 13 1.24 -62.56 -12.59
CA VAL A 13 2.49 -61.81 -12.84
C VAL A 13 2.97 -60.98 -11.63
N SER A 14 2.79 -61.47 -10.41
CA SER A 14 3.36 -60.83 -9.21
C SER A 14 3.94 -61.81 -8.19
N SER A 15 4.21 -63.06 -8.59
CA SER A 15 4.74 -64.09 -7.68
C SER A 15 5.64 -65.14 -8.34
N VAL A 16 6.28 -64.84 -9.49
CA VAL A 16 7.23 -65.76 -10.12
C VAL A 16 8.50 -65.04 -10.61
N ILE A 17 9.14 -64.24 -9.75
CA ILE A 17 10.60 -64.00 -9.84
C ILE A 17 11.17 -63.90 -8.42
N SER A 18 10.70 -64.75 -7.52
CA SER A 18 11.53 -65.19 -6.39
C SER A 18 12.20 -66.47 -6.85
N THR A 19 13.52 -66.41 -7.05
CA THR A 19 14.39 -67.49 -7.54
C THR A 19 14.02 -68.06 -8.91
N MET A 20 14.18 -67.29 -9.99
CA MET A 20 14.70 -67.95 -11.19
C MET A 20 16.16 -68.30 -10.89
N SER A 21 16.36 -69.51 -10.37
CA SER A 21 17.58 -70.25 -10.67
C SER A 21 17.56 -70.43 -12.19
N LEU A 22 18.09 -69.47 -12.94
CA LEU A 22 18.49 -69.72 -14.32
C LEU A 22 19.36 -70.98 -14.26
N ALA A 23 19.01 -71.99 -15.04
CA ALA A 23 19.78 -73.22 -15.08
C ALA A 23 21.21 -72.83 -15.48
N GLN A 24 22.16 -73.04 -14.57
CA GLN A 24 23.56 -72.67 -14.78
C GLN A 24 24.03 -73.34 -16.05
N SER A 25 24.49 -72.54 -16.99
CA SER A 25 24.97 -72.99 -18.28
C SER A 25 26.50 -72.87 -18.31
N THR A 26 27.14 -73.80 -19.00
CA THR A 26 28.60 -73.73 -19.18
C THR A 26 28.96 -72.37 -19.79
N GLY A 27 29.82 -71.61 -19.13
CA GLY A 27 30.20 -70.25 -19.54
C GLY A 27 29.50 -69.12 -18.79
N ASP A 28 28.58 -69.39 -17.86
CA ASP A 28 28.06 -68.38 -16.93
C ASP A 28 29.15 -67.91 -15.96
N TYR A 29 29.08 -66.65 -15.55
CA TYR A 29 29.98 -66.02 -14.59
C TYR A 29 29.23 -65.55 -13.34
N ARG A 30 29.89 -65.61 -12.19
CA ARG A 30 29.44 -64.88 -11.00
C ARG A 30 30.61 -64.34 -10.20
N SER A 31 30.38 -63.25 -9.46
CA SER A 31 31.40 -62.69 -8.57
C SER A 31 31.65 -63.64 -7.41
N ALA A 32 32.89 -64.09 -7.22
CA ALA A 32 33.33 -64.92 -6.09
C ALA A 32 33.66 -64.08 -4.84
N MET A 33 34.01 -62.80 -5.04
CA MET A 33 34.29 -61.83 -3.98
C MET A 33 34.04 -60.40 -4.49
N SER A 34 34.10 -59.40 -3.61
CA SER A 34 34.19 -58.01 -4.04
C SER A 34 35.57 -57.73 -4.65
N GLY A 35 35.62 -56.94 -5.72
CA GLY A 35 36.87 -56.71 -6.44
C GLY A 35 36.68 -55.96 -7.75
N ASN A 36 37.76 -55.86 -8.52
CA ASN A 36 37.78 -55.20 -9.82
C ASN A 36 37.18 -56.12 -10.89
N TRP A 37 36.43 -55.54 -11.84
CA TRP A 37 35.86 -56.28 -12.97
C TRP A 37 36.96 -56.92 -13.79
N SER A 38 38.06 -56.20 -14.04
CA SER A 38 39.19 -56.67 -14.85
C SER A 38 39.97 -57.84 -14.25
N ALA A 39 39.83 -58.09 -12.94
CA ALA A 39 40.59 -59.10 -12.21
C ALA A 39 39.88 -60.46 -12.27
N PRO A 40 40.48 -61.52 -12.87
CA PRO A 40 39.87 -62.85 -12.91
C PRO A 40 39.55 -63.41 -11.52
N ALA A 41 40.32 -63.06 -10.49
CA ALA A 41 40.10 -63.46 -9.10
C ALA A 41 38.77 -62.96 -8.50
N THR A 42 38.16 -61.91 -9.08
CA THR A 42 36.83 -61.43 -8.70
C THR A 42 35.73 -62.41 -9.12
N TRP A 43 36.03 -63.31 -10.07
CA TRP A 43 35.03 -64.11 -10.78
C TRP A 43 35.29 -65.62 -10.67
N GLU A 44 34.18 -66.36 -10.71
CA GLU A 44 34.17 -67.79 -10.99
C GLU A 44 33.26 -68.06 -12.19
N THR A 45 33.60 -69.09 -12.97
CA THR A 45 32.86 -69.52 -14.16
C THR A 45 32.31 -70.92 -13.99
N PHE A 46 31.11 -71.19 -14.51
CA PHE A 46 30.50 -72.50 -14.44
C PHE A 46 31.00 -73.39 -15.59
N ASN A 47 31.65 -74.51 -15.25
CA ASN A 47 32.24 -75.42 -16.24
C ASN A 47 31.26 -76.49 -16.76
N GLY A 48 29.98 -76.42 -16.38
CA GLY A 48 28.95 -77.43 -16.67
C GLY A 48 28.66 -78.39 -15.52
N THR A 49 29.48 -78.40 -14.46
CA THR A 49 29.28 -79.22 -13.25
C THR A 49 29.47 -78.46 -11.93
N SER A 50 30.41 -77.52 -11.90
CA SER A 50 30.77 -76.75 -10.70
C SER A 50 31.27 -75.35 -11.08
N TRP A 51 31.19 -74.44 -10.12
CA TRP A 51 31.84 -73.13 -10.23
C TRP A 51 33.32 -73.29 -9.92
N VAL A 52 34.16 -72.79 -10.82
CA VAL A 52 35.63 -72.82 -10.71
C VAL A 52 36.19 -71.42 -10.91
N ALA A 53 37.38 -71.15 -10.35
CA ALA A 53 38.03 -69.85 -10.52
C ALA A 53 38.15 -69.48 -12.01
N ALA A 54 37.77 -68.26 -12.37
CA ALA A 54 37.87 -67.79 -13.74
C ALA A 54 39.33 -67.50 -14.11
N SER A 55 39.71 -67.84 -15.35
CA SER A 55 41.05 -67.54 -15.90
C SER A 55 41.12 -66.16 -16.58
N VAL A 56 39.97 -65.59 -16.93
CA VAL A 56 39.79 -64.27 -17.54
C VAL A 56 38.56 -63.58 -16.93
N ALA A 57 38.49 -62.25 -17.04
CA ALA A 57 37.30 -61.49 -16.64
C ALA A 57 36.17 -61.65 -17.66
N PRO A 58 34.89 -61.60 -17.23
CA PRO A 58 33.75 -61.71 -18.13
C PRO A 58 33.59 -60.49 -19.04
N SER A 59 33.03 -60.75 -20.22
CA SER A 59 32.85 -59.85 -21.35
C SER A 59 31.51 -60.11 -22.07
N PHE A 60 31.23 -59.37 -23.13
CA PHE A 60 29.99 -59.49 -23.91
C PHE A 60 29.85 -60.81 -24.71
N THR A 61 30.87 -61.67 -24.74
CA THR A 61 30.80 -62.99 -25.40
C THR A 61 30.50 -64.13 -24.43
N ASP A 62 30.42 -63.85 -23.13
CA ASP A 62 30.22 -64.85 -22.08
C ASP A 62 28.72 -65.07 -21.80
N GLY A 63 28.40 -66.08 -20.96
CA GLY A 63 27.03 -66.35 -20.51
C GLY A 63 26.52 -65.31 -19.50
N ILE A 64 25.59 -65.69 -18.64
CA ILE A 64 25.02 -64.76 -17.66
C ILE A 64 26.10 -64.28 -16.68
N ILE A 65 26.23 -62.97 -16.49
CA ILE A 65 27.21 -62.36 -15.57
C ILE A 65 26.49 -61.88 -14.31
N THR A 66 26.60 -62.63 -13.20
CA THR A 66 25.92 -62.30 -11.94
C THR A 66 26.84 -61.63 -10.92
N VAL A 67 26.50 -60.40 -10.51
CA VAL A 67 27.07 -59.78 -9.30
C VAL A 67 26.25 -60.25 -8.10
N HIS A 68 26.87 -61.07 -7.26
CA HIS A 68 26.23 -61.78 -6.16
C HIS A 68 25.78 -60.82 -5.05
N ASN A 69 24.80 -61.25 -4.25
CA ASN A 69 24.38 -60.46 -3.10
C ASN A 69 25.56 -60.27 -2.13
N THR A 70 25.68 -59.08 -1.54
CA THR A 70 26.81 -58.61 -0.68
C THR A 70 28.12 -58.26 -1.37
N HIS A 71 28.29 -58.57 -2.66
CA HIS A 71 29.51 -58.21 -3.38
C HIS A 71 29.41 -56.82 -4.02
N SER A 72 30.55 -56.12 -4.04
CA SER A 72 30.73 -54.89 -4.81
C SER A 72 31.78 -55.12 -5.89
N VAL A 73 31.37 -55.00 -7.15
CA VAL A 73 32.27 -55.16 -8.31
C VAL A 73 32.52 -53.79 -8.93
N THR A 74 33.79 -53.42 -9.06
CA THR A 74 34.22 -52.14 -9.60
C THR A 74 34.66 -52.28 -11.06
N VAL A 75 34.01 -51.61 -11.99
CA VAL A 75 34.47 -51.43 -13.36
C VAL A 75 35.64 -50.45 -13.33
N ASP A 76 36.86 -50.99 -13.45
CA ASP A 76 38.16 -50.32 -13.30
C ASP A 76 38.92 -50.18 -14.63
N THR A 77 38.29 -50.59 -15.72
CA THR A 77 38.71 -50.38 -17.10
C THR A 77 37.44 -50.32 -17.96
N THR A 78 37.52 -49.79 -19.18
CA THR A 78 36.39 -49.84 -20.11
C THR A 78 36.02 -51.29 -20.43
N THR A 79 34.79 -51.67 -20.08
CA THR A 79 34.28 -53.03 -20.17
C THR A 79 33.03 -53.06 -21.03
N THR A 80 32.98 -53.97 -22.00
CA THR A 80 31.75 -54.32 -22.72
C THR A 80 31.27 -55.68 -22.21
N ALA A 81 30.04 -55.73 -21.72
CA ALA A 81 29.45 -56.93 -21.13
C ALA A 81 27.97 -57.05 -21.55
N ASP A 82 27.47 -58.28 -21.50
CA ASP A 82 26.09 -58.65 -21.86
C ASP A 82 25.51 -59.57 -20.78
N GLN A 83 24.19 -59.71 -20.73
CA GLN A 83 23.45 -60.56 -19.77
C GLN A 83 23.83 -60.33 -18.30
N ILE A 84 23.97 -59.07 -17.89
CA ILE A 84 24.40 -58.71 -16.53
C ILE A 84 23.21 -58.77 -15.55
N ILE A 85 23.39 -59.47 -14.43
CA ILE A 85 22.42 -59.47 -13.32
C ILE A 85 23.10 -58.94 -12.07
N VAL A 86 22.66 -57.77 -11.58
CA VAL A 86 23.04 -57.27 -10.26
C VAL A 86 22.01 -57.77 -9.26
N ALA A 87 22.37 -58.78 -8.47
CA ALA A 87 21.47 -59.36 -7.47
C ALA A 87 21.07 -58.34 -6.40
N ALA A 88 19.95 -58.57 -5.72
CA ALA A 88 19.54 -57.74 -4.58
C ALA A 88 20.64 -57.73 -3.50
N GLY A 89 21.10 -56.55 -3.09
CA GLY A 89 22.23 -56.38 -2.18
C GLY A 89 23.61 -56.49 -2.83
N GLY A 90 23.71 -56.79 -4.13
CA GLY A 90 24.92 -56.63 -4.93
C GLY A 90 25.08 -55.18 -5.42
N THR A 91 26.31 -54.75 -5.66
CA THR A 91 26.61 -53.39 -6.12
C THR A 91 27.59 -53.38 -7.28
N VAL A 92 27.29 -52.62 -8.33
CA VAL A 92 28.26 -52.26 -9.37
C VAL A 92 28.73 -50.83 -9.17
N VAL A 93 30.04 -50.61 -9.19
CA VAL A 93 30.65 -49.28 -9.16
C VAL A 93 31.36 -49.04 -10.48
N VAL A 94 31.10 -47.93 -11.16
CA VAL A 94 31.84 -47.55 -12.38
C VAL A 94 32.83 -46.45 -12.02
N SER A 95 34.12 -46.69 -12.22
CA SER A 95 35.19 -45.77 -11.81
C SER A 95 35.25 -44.51 -12.69
N VAL A 96 35.87 -43.46 -12.16
CA VAL A 96 36.09 -42.21 -12.90
C VAL A 96 36.95 -42.46 -14.13
N GLY A 97 36.45 -42.10 -15.32
CA GLY A 97 37.16 -42.28 -16.59
C GLY A 97 36.86 -43.61 -17.29
N ASP A 98 36.21 -44.56 -16.61
CA ASP A 98 35.86 -45.87 -17.17
C ASP A 98 34.42 -45.92 -17.67
N THR A 99 34.16 -46.88 -18.56
CA THR A 99 32.84 -47.07 -19.18
C THR A 99 32.38 -48.51 -19.07
N LEU A 100 31.16 -48.71 -18.57
CA LEU A 100 30.42 -49.96 -18.74
C LEU A 100 29.53 -49.85 -19.99
N LYS A 101 29.84 -50.63 -21.03
CA LYS A 101 29.01 -50.76 -22.23
C LYS A 101 28.14 -52.00 -22.06
N VAL A 102 26.82 -51.79 -21.96
CA VAL A 102 25.84 -52.89 -21.96
C VAL A 102 25.53 -53.19 -23.42
N ALA A 103 26.08 -54.29 -23.93
CA ALA A 103 25.89 -54.71 -25.32
C ALA A 103 24.41 -55.04 -25.60
N ASP A 104 24.03 -55.02 -26.87
CA ASP A 104 22.72 -55.53 -27.32
C ASP A 104 22.97 -56.94 -27.87
N GLY A 105 22.64 -57.94 -27.08
CA GLY A 105 22.78 -59.35 -27.43
C GLY A 105 21.68 -59.83 -28.38
N ASN A 106 21.71 -61.10 -28.77
CA ASN A 106 20.61 -61.76 -29.49
C ASN A 106 19.50 -62.26 -28.55
N ASP A 107 19.47 -61.79 -27.30
CA ASP A 107 18.57 -62.25 -26.26
C ASP A 107 17.55 -61.16 -25.86
N SER A 108 16.84 -61.40 -24.76
CA SER A 108 15.74 -60.51 -24.33
C SER A 108 16.09 -59.64 -23.12
N VAL A 109 17.30 -59.79 -22.54
CA VAL A 109 17.71 -59.23 -21.26
C VAL A 109 19.23 -58.99 -21.21
N ASP A 110 19.66 -57.74 -21.41
CA ASP A 110 21.08 -57.39 -21.47
C ASP A 110 21.65 -56.90 -20.12
N CYS A 111 20.87 -56.17 -19.31
CA CYS A 111 21.25 -55.83 -17.94
C CYS A 111 20.04 -55.59 -17.01
N VAL A 112 19.98 -56.33 -15.90
CA VAL A 112 18.93 -56.23 -14.88
C VAL A 112 19.55 -55.89 -13.53
N VAL A 113 19.12 -54.78 -12.95
CA VAL A 113 19.59 -54.32 -11.65
C VAL A 113 18.50 -54.52 -10.60
N ASN A 114 18.74 -55.43 -9.66
CA ASN A 114 17.94 -55.61 -8.43
C ASN A 114 18.63 -54.99 -7.20
N GLY A 115 19.94 -54.78 -7.27
CA GLY A 115 20.75 -54.16 -6.22
C GLY A 115 20.99 -52.67 -6.46
N ALA A 116 22.26 -52.26 -6.43
CA ALA A 116 22.65 -50.86 -6.62
C ALA A 116 23.69 -50.68 -7.73
N VAL A 117 23.66 -49.53 -8.37
CA VAL A 117 24.69 -49.07 -9.30
C VAL A 117 25.13 -47.67 -8.87
N SER A 118 26.42 -47.49 -8.60
CA SER A 118 27.04 -46.19 -8.34
C SER A 118 27.96 -45.81 -9.49
N ASN A 119 27.59 -44.79 -10.24
CA ASN A 119 28.28 -44.43 -11.47
C ASN A 119 29.14 -43.16 -11.28
N PHE A 120 30.47 -43.32 -11.26
CA PHE A 120 31.46 -42.24 -11.29
C PHE A 120 32.07 -42.02 -12.68
N GLY A 121 31.82 -42.93 -13.63
CA GLY A 121 32.26 -42.89 -15.02
C GLY A 121 31.09 -42.77 -15.99
N ALA A 122 31.03 -43.67 -16.98
CA ALA A 122 29.94 -43.72 -17.95
C ALA A 122 29.29 -45.11 -18.03
N ILE A 123 27.97 -45.12 -18.26
CA ILE A 123 27.23 -46.32 -18.62
C ILE A 123 26.56 -46.05 -19.97
N ILE A 124 26.91 -46.85 -20.98
CA ILE A 124 26.40 -46.71 -22.35
C ILE A 124 25.65 -47.98 -22.71
N PRO A 125 24.32 -48.01 -22.57
CA PRO A 125 23.53 -49.13 -23.02
C PRO A 125 23.27 -49.04 -24.52
N THR A 126 23.75 -50.02 -25.27
CA THR A 126 23.22 -50.34 -26.61
C THR A 126 22.07 -51.33 -26.50
N GLY A 127 22.09 -52.24 -25.50
CA GLY A 127 20.99 -53.14 -25.15
C GLY A 127 20.05 -52.60 -24.07
N ARG A 128 19.12 -53.44 -23.60
CA ARG A 128 18.10 -53.13 -22.59
C ARG A 128 18.68 -53.14 -21.17
N LEU A 129 18.60 -51.98 -20.51
CA LEU A 129 18.91 -51.81 -19.09
C LEU A 129 17.63 -51.57 -18.27
N SER A 130 17.40 -52.36 -17.22
CA SER A 130 16.29 -52.16 -16.28
C SER A 130 16.73 -52.05 -14.82
N PHE A 131 16.07 -51.15 -14.09
CA PHE A 131 16.16 -51.03 -12.64
C PHE A 131 14.85 -51.54 -12.04
N GLU A 132 14.94 -52.67 -11.34
CA GLU A 132 13.80 -53.37 -10.76
C GLU A 132 13.32 -52.75 -9.44
N SER A 133 12.26 -53.30 -8.85
CA SER A 133 11.71 -52.79 -7.60
C SER A 133 12.75 -52.82 -6.48
N GLY A 134 12.91 -51.69 -5.77
CA GLY A 134 13.92 -51.53 -4.72
C GLY A 134 15.33 -51.23 -5.23
N ALA A 135 15.59 -51.33 -6.53
CA ALA A 135 16.90 -51.02 -7.11
C ALA A 135 17.23 -49.53 -7.02
N LYS A 136 18.52 -49.22 -6.85
CA LYS A 136 19.02 -47.85 -6.69
C LYS A 136 20.12 -47.53 -7.69
N TYR A 137 19.92 -46.49 -8.49
CA TYR A 137 20.95 -45.88 -9.33
C TYR A 137 21.43 -44.58 -8.70
N VAL A 138 22.73 -44.44 -8.49
CA VAL A 138 23.37 -43.22 -8.02
C VAL A 138 24.24 -42.65 -9.13
N HIS A 139 23.93 -41.43 -9.56
CA HIS A 139 24.70 -40.69 -10.54
C HIS A 139 25.66 -39.74 -9.83
N VAL A 140 26.97 -40.08 -9.81
CA VAL A 140 28.02 -39.35 -9.09
C VAL A 140 29.02 -38.76 -10.08
N VAL A 141 28.71 -37.64 -10.74
CA VAL A 141 29.57 -37.11 -11.82
C VAL A 141 30.39 -35.88 -11.37
N PRO A 142 31.73 -35.89 -11.52
CA PRO A 142 32.56 -34.68 -11.46
C PRO A 142 32.21 -33.69 -12.57
N ALA A 143 31.97 -32.42 -12.22
CA ALA A 143 31.86 -31.23 -13.10
C ALA A 143 31.71 -31.52 -14.62
N GLY A 144 30.46 -31.74 -15.06
CA GLY A 144 30.11 -32.01 -16.45
C GLY A 144 29.10 -33.14 -16.55
N ALA A 145 27.83 -32.86 -16.22
CA ALA A 145 26.80 -33.89 -16.11
C ALA A 145 26.61 -34.64 -17.44
N GLY A 146 27.05 -35.90 -17.44
CA GLY A 146 26.71 -36.86 -18.47
C GLY A 146 25.21 -37.18 -18.48
N ALA A 147 24.84 -38.13 -19.32
CA ALA A 147 23.49 -38.66 -19.32
C ALA A 147 23.30 -39.66 -18.16
N VAL A 148 22.11 -39.65 -17.55
CA VAL A 148 21.61 -40.83 -16.83
C VAL A 148 21.38 -41.90 -17.89
N PRO A 149 21.81 -43.17 -17.72
CA PRO A 149 21.61 -44.17 -18.75
C PRO A 149 20.12 -44.29 -19.10
N THR A 150 19.82 -44.46 -20.38
CA THR A 150 18.45 -44.73 -20.83
C THR A 150 18.05 -46.09 -20.28
N SER A 151 17.00 -46.14 -19.46
CA SER A 151 16.65 -47.37 -18.74
C SER A 151 15.15 -47.51 -18.52
N THR A 152 14.71 -48.75 -18.30
CA THR A 152 13.38 -49.05 -17.79
C THR A 152 13.39 -48.93 -16.27
N TRP A 153 12.75 -47.90 -15.73
CA TRP A 153 12.60 -47.69 -14.29
C TRP A 153 11.32 -48.38 -13.80
N ARG A 154 11.43 -49.49 -13.08
CA ARG A 154 10.26 -50.23 -12.57
C ARG A 154 9.71 -49.59 -11.30
N ASP A 155 8.52 -50.01 -10.91
CA ASP A 155 7.87 -49.50 -9.71
C ASP A 155 8.71 -49.83 -8.47
N GLY A 156 8.96 -48.83 -7.62
CA GLY A 156 9.84 -48.92 -6.46
C GLY A 156 11.32 -48.57 -6.72
N SER A 157 11.76 -48.49 -7.98
CA SER A 157 13.14 -48.10 -8.32
C SER A 157 13.46 -46.65 -7.95
N THR A 158 14.73 -46.34 -7.69
CA THR A 158 15.19 -45.00 -7.29
C THR A 158 16.34 -44.50 -8.15
N VAL A 159 16.20 -43.27 -8.66
CA VAL A 159 17.32 -42.49 -9.19
C VAL A 159 17.75 -41.45 -8.15
N GLU A 160 19.03 -41.41 -7.83
CA GLU A 160 19.66 -40.40 -6.98
C GLU A 160 20.71 -39.62 -7.78
N ILE A 161 20.61 -38.29 -7.72
CA ILE A 161 21.63 -37.38 -8.21
C ILE A 161 22.49 -36.92 -7.03
N ASP A 162 23.76 -37.34 -7.02
CA ASP A 162 24.70 -37.09 -5.92
C ASP A 162 25.94 -36.32 -6.41
N SER A 163 26.36 -35.29 -5.66
CA SER A 163 27.59 -34.53 -5.93
C SER A 163 28.63 -34.56 -4.81
N ALA A 164 28.62 -35.60 -3.97
CA ALA A 164 29.64 -35.81 -2.95
C ALA A 164 31.05 -36.02 -3.54
N GLY A 165 31.15 -36.62 -4.75
CA GLY A 165 32.40 -36.75 -5.52
C GLY A 165 32.82 -35.44 -6.18
N ASN A 166 34.10 -35.09 -6.13
CA ASN A 166 34.67 -33.80 -6.56
C ASN A 166 34.03 -33.18 -7.83
N GLY A 167 33.42 -31.99 -7.72
CA GLY A 167 32.92 -31.19 -8.85
C GLY A 167 31.57 -30.53 -8.53
N GLY A 168 31.27 -29.37 -9.11
CA GLY A 168 29.96 -28.72 -8.94
C GLY A 168 28.83 -29.48 -9.65
N THR A 169 27.59 -29.41 -9.15
CA THR A 169 26.43 -30.06 -9.78
C THR A 169 25.87 -29.25 -10.95
N THR A 170 25.65 -29.90 -12.10
CA THR A 170 24.78 -29.41 -13.19
C THR A 170 23.65 -30.42 -13.45
N SER A 171 22.59 -30.02 -14.15
CA SER A 171 21.50 -30.93 -14.55
C SER A 171 22.01 -32.02 -15.52
N PRO A 172 21.74 -33.31 -15.30
CA PRO A 172 21.94 -34.34 -16.33
C PRO A 172 21.12 -34.02 -17.58
N SER A 173 21.71 -34.24 -18.76
CA SER A 173 21.20 -33.74 -20.05
C SER A 173 19.89 -34.38 -20.51
N ASN A 174 19.62 -35.61 -20.08
CA ASN A 174 18.45 -36.40 -20.47
C ASN A 174 17.49 -36.71 -19.31
N ILE A 175 17.60 -35.98 -18.19
CA ILE A 175 16.77 -36.23 -17.00
C ILE A 175 15.29 -35.97 -17.27
N THR A 176 14.96 -35.05 -18.17
CA THR A 176 13.58 -34.70 -18.50
C THR A 176 12.94 -35.63 -19.52
N SER A 177 13.71 -36.52 -20.17
CA SER A 177 13.22 -37.42 -21.22
C SER A 177 12.92 -38.84 -20.72
N GLN A 178 13.16 -39.12 -19.43
CA GLN A 178 12.88 -40.42 -18.82
C GLN A 178 11.77 -40.31 -17.77
N SER A 179 11.03 -41.40 -17.56
CA SER A 179 9.98 -41.50 -16.52
C SER A 179 10.52 -42.26 -15.32
N PHE A 180 10.96 -41.54 -14.30
CA PHE A 180 11.48 -42.14 -13.06
C PHE A 180 10.34 -42.53 -12.11
N TYR A 181 10.60 -43.53 -11.25
CA TYR A 181 9.69 -43.86 -10.16
C TYR A 181 9.97 -42.97 -8.95
N ASN A 182 11.00 -43.27 -8.14
CA ASN A 182 11.47 -42.38 -7.06
C ASN A 182 12.62 -41.49 -7.55
N PHE A 183 12.61 -40.23 -7.14
CA PHE A 183 13.62 -39.24 -7.47
C PHE A 183 14.24 -38.66 -6.20
N VAL A 184 15.57 -38.70 -6.09
CA VAL A 184 16.33 -38.14 -4.96
C VAL A 184 17.34 -37.12 -5.46
N TRP A 185 17.35 -35.94 -4.83
CA TRP A 185 18.37 -34.91 -5.04
C TRP A 185 19.22 -34.71 -3.78
N ASN A 186 20.48 -35.12 -3.87
CA ASN A 186 21.45 -35.07 -2.78
C ASN A 186 22.74 -34.40 -3.26
N SER A 187 22.71 -33.09 -3.49
CA SER A 187 23.82 -32.37 -4.13
C SER A 187 24.51 -31.37 -3.20
N PRO A 188 25.37 -31.81 -2.26
CA PRO A 188 26.08 -30.94 -1.33
C PRO A 188 27.00 -29.91 -1.99
N ARG A 189 27.40 -30.12 -3.26
CA ARG A 189 28.26 -29.20 -4.01
C ARG A 189 27.53 -28.42 -5.13
N GLN A 190 26.19 -28.40 -5.12
CA GLN A 190 25.41 -27.60 -6.07
C GLN A 190 25.82 -26.13 -5.98
N GLY A 191 26.29 -25.52 -7.08
CA GLY A 191 26.90 -24.16 -7.07
C GLY A 191 25.90 -22.99 -7.07
N GLY A 192 24.63 -23.24 -7.38
CA GLY A 192 23.59 -22.21 -7.49
C GLY A 192 22.19 -22.83 -7.59
N ASN A 193 21.17 -22.04 -7.92
CA ASN A 193 19.83 -22.57 -8.16
C ASN A 193 19.80 -23.46 -9.40
N ILE A 194 19.24 -24.67 -9.28
CA ILE A 194 19.13 -25.61 -10.40
C ILE A 194 17.65 -25.91 -10.64
N GLY A 195 17.18 -25.62 -11.85
CA GLY A 195 15.88 -26.07 -12.32
C GLY A 195 16.07 -27.11 -13.41
N LEU A 196 15.56 -28.31 -13.20
CA LEU A 196 15.64 -29.39 -14.20
C LEU A 196 14.68 -29.17 -15.38
N ASN A 197 13.76 -28.21 -15.25
CA ASN A 197 12.87 -27.77 -16.30
C ASN A 197 11.99 -28.88 -16.90
N PHE A 198 11.43 -29.74 -16.04
CA PHE A 198 10.49 -30.78 -16.49
C PHE A 198 9.35 -30.19 -17.33
N PRO A 199 8.91 -30.91 -18.38
CA PRO A 199 7.86 -30.45 -19.29
C PRO A 199 6.50 -30.35 -18.59
N ASP A 200 5.57 -29.60 -19.20
CA ASP A 200 4.18 -29.60 -18.75
C ASP A 200 3.59 -31.03 -18.86
N GLY A 201 2.85 -31.44 -17.84
CA GLY A 201 2.29 -32.78 -17.74
C GLY A 201 3.28 -33.85 -17.25
N TYR A 202 4.50 -33.51 -16.84
CA TYR A 202 5.46 -34.50 -16.32
C TYR A 202 4.94 -35.18 -15.04
N VAL A 203 5.17 -36.49 -14.94
CA VAL A 203 4.70 -37.33 -13.82
C VAL A 203 5.88 -38.07 -13.19
N PHE A 204 6.13 -37.79 -11.91
CA PHE A 204 6.89 -38.69 -11.04
C PHE A 204 5.95 -39.78 -10.54
N ARG A 205 6.26 -41.04 -10.84
CA ARG A 205 5.39 -42.19 -10.48
C ARG A 205 5.46 -42.56 -8.99
N GLY A 206 6.50 -42.15 -8.28
CA GLY A 206 6.71 -42.36 -6.86
C GLY A 206 7.04 -41.05 -6.12
N ASN A 207 7.98 -41.13 -5.18
CA ASN A 207 8.35 -40.03 -4.29
C ASN A 207 9.38 -39.07 -4.92
N VAL A 208 9.33 -37.80 -4.53
CA VAL A 208 10.39 -36.81 -4.79
C VAL A 208 10.99 -36.37 -3.46
N THR A 209 12.29 -36.60 -3.28
CA THR A 209 13.03 -36.30 -2.04
C THR A 209 14.19 -35.35 -2.30
N ILE A 210 14.23 -34.23 -1.57
CA ILE A 210 15.35 -33.28 -1.61
C ILE A 210 16.05 -33.31 -0.25
N THR A 211 17.32 -33.71 -0.23
CA THR A 211 18.11 -33.81 1.01
C THR A 211 19.21 -32.77 1.12
N ASN A 212 19.77 -32.33 -0.01
CA ASN A 212 20.83 -31.33 0.00
C ASN A 212 20.90 -30.57 -1.34
N THR A 213 20.97 -29.25 -1.30
CA THR A 213 21.15 -28.38 -2.46
C THR A 213 22.39 -27.49 -2.36
N GLY A 214 23.35 -27.87 -1.51
CA GLY A 214 24.64 -27.19 -1.36
C GLY A 214 24.59 -25.90 -0.55
N GLY A 215 23.46 -25.61 0.10
CA GLY A 215 23.31 -24.51 1.05
C GLY A 215 21.89 -23.91 1.05
N PRO A 216 21.53 -23.13 2.08
CA PRO A 216 20.15 -22.65 2.31
C PRO A 216 19.68 -21.58 1.30
N THR A 217 20.55 -21.10 0.42
CA THR A 217 20.24 -20.09 -0.61
C THR A 217 20.11 -20.67 -2.02
N ARG A 218 20.28 -21.99 -2.16
CA ARG A 218 20.35 -22.69 -3.44
C ARG A 218 19.17 -23.63 -3.55
N ALA A 219 18.23 -23.34 -4.45
CA ALA A 219 17.01 -24.10 -4.64
C ALA A 219 17.16 -25.16 -5.74
N TRP A 220 16.57 -26.33 -5.50
CA TRP A 220 16.15 -27.23 -6.56
C TRP A 220 14.73 -26.85 -7.00
N ARG A 221 14.51 -26.78 -8.31
CA ARG A 221 13.24 -26.36 -8.91
C ARG A 221 12.68 -27.46 -9.79
N PHE A 222 11.39 -27.78 -9.62
CA PHE A 222 10.68 -28.63 -10.58
C PHE A 222 10.78 -28.04 -11.99
N THR A 223 10.62 -26.72 -12.12
CA THR A 223 10.63 -26.10 -13.45
C THR A 223 11.08 -24.64 -13.47
N ASN A 224 11.39 -24.13 -14.66
CA ASN A 224 11.52 -22.69 -14.91
C ASN A 224 10.42 -22.29 -15.90
N LEU A 225 9.78 -21.14 -15.66
CA LEU A 225 8.70 -20.64 -16.50
C LEU A 225 9.17 -19.54 -17.43
N SER A 226 8.76 -19.62 -18.69
CA SER A 226 8.75 -18.50 -19.62
C SER A 226 7.46 -17.67 -19.46
N ALA A 227 7.42 -16.48 -20.06
CA ALA A 227 6.23 -15.65 -20.07
C ALA A 227 5.02 -16.40 -20.69
N GLY A 228 3.85 -16.30 -20.06
CA GLY A 228 2.57 -16.89 -20.42
C GLY A 228 2.45 -18.36 -20.07
N GLN A 229 3.51 -18.99 -19.58
CA GLN A 229 3.56 -20.44 -19.48
C GLN A 229 2.85 -20.96 -18.23
N THR A 230 2.02 -21.99 -18.40
CA THR A 230 1.53 -22.83 -17.30
C THR A 230 2.25 -24.18 -17.37
N LYS A 231 2.78 -24.66 -16.25
CA LYS A 231 3.32 -26.02 -16.12
C LYS A 231 2.68 -26.77 -14.96
N ASN A 232 2.18 -27.95 -15.26
CA ASN A 232 1.59 -28.90 -14.33
C ASN A 232 2.54 -30.07 -14.14
N ILE A 233 3.04 -30.24 -12.92
CA ILE A 233 3.90 -31.37 -12.55
C ILE A 233 3.13 -32.22 -11.53
N SER A 234 3.13 -33.53 -11.73
CA SER A 234 2.44 -34.46 -10.84
C SER A 234 3.44 -35.36 -10.11
N VAL A 235 3.29 -35.46 -8.80
CA VAL A 235 3.99 -36.42 -7.93
C VAL A 235 2.95 -37.40 -7.42
N ARG A 236 3.03 -38.65 -7.88
CA ARG A 236 2.08 -39.70 -7.48
C ARG A 236 2.31 -40.22 -6.06
N GLY A 237 3.52 -40.06 -5.54
CA GLY A 237 3.86 -40.35 -4.15
C GLY A 237 3.96 -39.10 -3.28
N ASN A 238 4.89 -39.14 -2.32
CA ASN A 238 5.16 -38.07 -1.37
C ASN A 238 6.20 -37.07 -1.90
N VAL A 239 6.10 -35.83 -1.44
CA VAL A 239 7.18 -34.84 -1.53
C VAL A 239 7.86 -34.76 -0.17
N VAL A 240 9.17 -34.95 -0.13
CA VAL A 240 9.96 -34.98 1.11
C VAL A 240 11.09 -33.94 1.04
N VAL A 241 11.15 -33.05 2.02
CA VAL A 241 12.27 -32.12 2.22
C VAL A 241 12.96 -32.52 3.53
N ASN A 242 14.18 -33.05 3.41
CA ASN A 242 14.88 -33.71 4.50
C ASN A 242 16.38 -33.36 4.51
N GLY A 243 16.70 -32.19 5.06
CA GLY A 243 18.07 -31.79 5.39
C GLY A 243 18.20 -30.28 5.58
N PRO A 244 19.13 -29.80 6.41
CA PRO A 244 19.25 -28.37 6.75
C PRO A 244 19.65 -27.50 5.56
N ASN A 245 20.29 -28.11 4.57
CA ASN A 245 20.71 -27.47 3.32
C ASN A 245 19.80 -27.83 2.14
N ALA A 246 18.62 -28.40 2.38
CA ALA A 246 17.65 -28.70 1.32
C ALA A 246 16.76 -27.49 1.07
N MET A 247 16.62 -27.07 -0.19
CA MET A 247 15.63 -26.07 -0.58
C MET A 247 14.90 -26.51 -1.84
N LEU A 248 13.58 -26.72 -1.71
CA LEU A 248 12.67 -27.11 -2.78
C LEU A 248 11.77 -25.94 -3.17
N THR A 249 11.60 -25.71 -4.47
CA THR A 249 10.58 -24.78 -4.97
C THR A 249 9.90 -25.26 -6.24
N ALA A 250 8.65 -24.83 -6.48
CA ALA A 250 7.94 -25.14 -7.72
C ALA A 250 8.66 -24.54 -8.93
N THR A 251 9.01 -23.26 -8.84
CA THR A 251 9.70 -22.54 -9.92
C THR A 251 10.49 -21.33 -9.42
N GLY A 252 11.31 -20.78 -10.31
CA GLY A 252 12.11 -19.59 -10.07
C GLY A 252 11.32 -18.28 -10.12
N SER A 253 12.06 -17.20 -10.29
CA SER A 253 11.59 -15.82 -10.38
C SER A 253 11.19 -15.49 -11.82
N THR A 254 10.01 -14.90 -12.04
CA THR A 254 9.54 -14.39 -13.34
C THR A 254 8.84 -13.05 -13.18
N SER A 255 9.14 -12.08 -14.04
CA SER A 255 8.41 -10.81 -14.04
C SER A 255 6.97 -10.95 -14.53
N ASP A 256 6.61 -12.09 -15.12
CA ASP A 256 5.32 -12.30 -15.73
C ASP A 256 4.25 -12.83 -14.77
N THR A 257 3.19 -12.04 -14.66
CA THR A 257 2.00 -12.31 -13.85
C THR A 257 1.09 -13.41 -14.40
N ALA A 258 1.23 -13.80 -15.68
CA ALA A 258 0.44 -14.85 -16.32
C ALA A 258 1.05 -16.25 -16.17
N ALA A 259 2.33 -16.35 -15.79
CA ALA A 259 3.03 -17.62 -15.65
C ALA A 259 2.60 -18.38 -14.38
N ARG A 260 2.32 -19.69 -14.51
CA ARG A 260 1.79 -20.56 -13.44
C ARG A 260 2.58 -21.85 -13.29
N ALA A 261 3.02 -22.15 -12.08
CA ALA A 261 3.52 -23.47 -11.70
C ALA A 261 2.48 -24.17 -10.81
N ILE A 262 2.00 -25.33 -11.23
CA ILE A 262 1.03 -26.14 -10.48
C ILE A 262 1.68 -27.48 -10.15
N ILE A 263 1.85 -27.75 -8.86
CA ILE A 263 2.41 -29.00 -8.35
C ILE A 263 1.26 -29.82 -7.75
N ASN A 264 0.96 -30.96 -8.35
CA ASN A 264 -0.07 -31.89 -7.87
C ASN A 264 0.61 -33.01 -7.09
N VAL A 265 0.24 -33.18 -5.82
CA VAL A 265 0.80 -34.19 -4.92
C VAL A 265 -0.34 -35.13 -4.53
N ASP A 266 -0.26 -36.39 -4.98
CA ASP A 266 -1.25 -37.41 -4.65
C ASP A 266 -1.04 -37.96 -3.22
N GLY A 267 0.21 -37.98 -2.73
CA GLY A 267 0.58 -38.36 -1.36
C GLY A 267 0.73 -37.17 -0.39
N ASP A 268 1.62 -37.34 0.58
CA ASP A 268 1.91 -36.36 1.63
C ASP A 268 3.04 -35.39 1.25
N VAL A 269 3.00 -34.19 1.83
CA VAL A 269 4.13 -33.26 1.86
C VAL A 269 4.77 -33.32 3.25
N ASN A 270 5.98 -33.84 3.33
CA ASN A 270 6.71 -34.08 4.58
C ASN A 270 7.95 -33.19 4.65
N MET A 271 7.96 -32.26 5.61
CA MET A 271 9.07 -31.35 5.88
C MET A 271 9.72 -31.70 7.21
N GLN A 272 10.88 -32.35 7.13
CA GLN A 272 11.67 -32.74 8.30
C GLN A 272 12.71 -31.69 8.66
N ASP A 273 13.28 -31.02 7.65
CA ASP A 273 14.21 -29.90 7.78
C ASP A 273 14.24 -29.12 6.44
N GLY A 274 15.05 -28.06 6.34
CA GLY A 274 15.24 -27.30 5.10
C GLY A 274 14.07 -26.37 4.76
N VAL A 275 13.95 -25.99 3.48
CA VAL A 275 12.98 -24.98 3.02
C VAL A 275 12.10 -25.54 1.91
N LEU A 276 10.77 -25.53 2.13
CA LEU A 276 9.80 -25.64 1.05
C LEU A 276 9.30 -24.25 0.70
N ASN A 277 9.76 -23.73 -0.43
CA ASN A 277 9.33 -22.45 -0.95
C ASN A 277 8.27 -22.66 -2.04
N LEU A 278 7.00 -22.34 -1.78
CA LEU A 278 5.90 -22.60 -2.71
C LEU A 278 6.18 -22.04 -4.11
N VAL A 279 6.86 -20.88 -4.19
CA VAL A 279 7.21 -20.22 -5.45
C VAL A 279 8.38 -19.22 -5.28
N GLY A 280 9.15 -18.93 -6.34
CA GLY A 280 10.30 -18.00 -6.30
C GLY A 280 9.97 -16.51 -6.02
N ALA A 281 11.01 -15.70 -5.79
CA ALA A 281 10.92 -14.34 -5.23
C ALA A 281 10.32 -13.24 -6.14
N SER A 282 10.44 -13.29 -7.47
CA SER A 282 9.78 -12.31 -8.34
C SER A 282 8.49 -12.88 -8.95
N ASN A 283 7.37 -12.40 -8.42
CA ASN A 283 5.98 -12.42 -8.92
C ASN A 283 5.33 -13.68 -9.59
N PRO A 284 5.68 -14.96 -9.29
CA PRO A 284 5.08 -16.09 -10.00
C PRO A 284 3.80 -16.57 -9.29
N TYR A 285 2.85 -17.13 -10.04
CA TYR A 285 1.76 -17.92 -9.47
C TYR A 285 2.27 -19.34 -9.18
N GLY A 286 2.24 -19.76 -7.92
CA GLY A 286 2.60 -21.10 -7.48
C GLY A 286 1.48 -21.73 -6.67
N GLU A 287 0.93 -22.84 -7.19
CA GLU A 287 -0.13 -23.61 -6.51
C GLU A 287 0.34 -25.03 -6.23
N TRP A 288 0.25 -25.44 -4.96
CA TRP A 288 0.49 -26.80 -4.52
C TRP A 288 -0.84 -27.45 -4.17
N ARG A 289 -1.28 -28.40 -4.99
CA ARG A 289 -2.53 -29.16 -4.82
C ARG A 289 -2.23 -30.48 -4.15
N ILE A 290 -2.70 -30.66 -2.93
CA ILE A 290 -2.33 -31.76 -2.06
C ILE A 290 -3.55 -32.61 -1.76
N LYS A 291 -3.46 -33.92 -2.04
CA LYS A 291 -4.49 -34.90 -1.69
C LYS A 291 -4.24 -35.60 -0.36
N GLY A 292 -2.97 -35.76 0.06
CA GLY A 292 -2.58 -36.28 1.36
C GLY A 292 -2.45 -35.20 2.45
N ASN A 293 -1.61 -35.47 3.44
CA ASN A 293 -1.34 -34.59 4.58
C ASN A 293 -0.19 -33.63 4.30
N VAL A 294 -0.15 -32.53 5.07
CA VAL A 294 1.01 -31.62 5.15
C VAL A 294 1.60 -31.74 6.54
N ASN A 295 2.83 -32.23 6.66
CA ASN A 295 3.51 -32.47 7.93
C ASN A 295 4.78 -31.62 8.03
N ILE A 296 4.79 -30.64 8.94
CA ILE A 296 5.95 -29.80 9.25
C ILE A 296 6.51 -30.20 10.62
N THR A 297 7.53 -31.06 10.61
CA THR A 297 8.25 -31.48 11.82
C THR A 297 9.54 -30.67 12.03
N GLY A 298 10.07 -30.03 10.97
CA GLY A 298 11.20 -29.10 11.03
C GLY A 298 11.31 -28.26 9.75
N GLY A 299 12.29 -27.35 9.70
CA GLY A 299 12.50 -26.46 8.55
C GLY A 299 11.50 -25.29 8.43
N GLN A 300 11.31 -24.79 7.20
CA GLN A 300 10.52 -23.58 6.91
C GLN A 300 9.65 -23.74 5.66
N LEU A 301 8.33 -23.61 5.82
CA LEU A 301 7.39 -23.42 4.73
C LEU A 301 7.29 -21.92 4.40
N THR A 302 7.49 -21.54 3.14
CA THR A 302 7.52 -20.13 2.73
C THR A 302 7.03 -19.93 1.29
N GLY A 303 7.03 -18.69 0.82
CA GLY A 303 6.69 -18.29 -0.55
C GLY A 303 7.36 -16.97 -0.94
N GLY A 304 7.94 -16.90 -2.13
CA GLY A 304 8.48 -15.66 -2.71
C GLY A 304 7.41 -14.74 -3.36
N GLY A 305 7.74 -13.47 -3.59
CA GLY A 305 6.88 -12.49 -4.29
C GLY A 305 6.23 -11.42 -3.40
N ALA A 306 5.63 -10.41 -4.05
CA ALA A 306 4.77 -9.40 -3.41
C ALA A 306 3.29 -9.84 -3.51
N GLY A 307 2.55 -9.80 -2.39
CA GLY A 307 1.13 -10.19 -2.32
C GLY A 307 0.89 -11.69 -2.03
N GLY A 308 0.13 -12.02 -0.98
CA GLY A 308 -0.09 -13.40 -0.53
C GLY A 308 -0.91 -14.28 -1.51
N TRP A 309 -1.72 -13.66 -2.37
CA TRP A 309 -2.70 -14.34 -3.23
C TRP A 309 -2.14 -15.29 -4.30
N ARG A 310 -0.82 -15.24 -4.58
CA ARG A 310 -0.15 -16.07 -5.60
C ARG A 310 0.60 -17.28 -5.04
N ARG A 311 0.62 -17.44 -3.72
CA ARG A 311 1.36 -18.48 -2.98
C ARG A 311 0.35 -19.41 -2.32
N ILE A 312 -0.09 -20.43 -3.06
CA ILE A 312 -1.32 -21.15 -2.75
C ILE A 312 -1.01 -22.57 -2.29
N LEU A 313 -1.45 -22.89 -1.07
CA LEU A 313 -1.54 -24.24 -0.56
C LEU A 313 -3.00 -24.70 -0.67
N SER A 314 -3.28 -25.60 -1.61
CA SER A 314 -4.62 -26.10 -1.94
C SER A 314 -4.82 -27.52 -1.42
N PHE A 315 -5.79 -27.70 -0.53
CA PHE A 315 -6.27 -29.01 -0.09
C PHE A 315 -7.38 -29.47 -1.04
N VAL A 316 -7.13 -30.59 -1.73
CA VAL A 316 -7.99 -31.10 -2.81
C VAL A 316 -8.38 -32.57 -2.64
N GLY A 317 -8.01 -33.18 -1.50
CA GLY A 317 -8.25 -34.59 -1.20
C GLY A 317 -9.73 -34.90 -0.97
N THR A 318 -10.08 -36.17 -1.15
CA THR A 318 -11.42 -36.71 -0.84
C THR A 318 -11.47 -37.43 0.50
N ASN A 319 -10.32 -37.78 1.05
CA ASN A 319 -10.18 -38.33 2.39
C ASN A 319 -9.89 -37.19 3.37
N PRO A 320 -10.15 -37.35 4.69
CA PRO A 320 -9.73 -36.40 5.69
C PRO A 320 -8.23 -36.11 5.59
N GLN A 321 -7.89 -34.82 5.54
CA GLN A 321 -6.51 -34.31 5.45
C GLN A 321 -6.14 -33.64 6.77
N SER A 322 -4.87 -33.71 7.11
CA SER A 322 -4.30 -32.99 8.25
C SER A 322 -3.25 -31.99 7.77
N PHE A 323 -3.32 -30.77 8.30
CA PHE A 323 -2.24 -29.81 8.25
C PHE A 323 -1.59 -29.75 9.63
N ASN A 324 -0.46 -30.45 9.75
CA ASN A 324 0.24 -30.69 10.99
C ASN A 324 1.50 -29.85 11.08
N LYS A 325 1.72 -29.24 12.25
CA LYS A 325 2.96 -28.57 12.61
C LYS A 325 3.36 -28.94 14.03
N THR A 326 4.39 -29.79 14.16
CA THR A 326 4.99 -30.17 15.46
C THR A 326 6.36 -29.51 15.65
N GLY A 327 6.96 -28.96 14.59
CA GLY A 327 8.18 -28.17 14.62
C GLY A 327 8.23 -27.14 13.48
N GLY A 328 9.41 -26.64 13.15
CA GLY A 328 9.63 -25.72 12.03
C GLY A 328 8.88 -24.38 12.09
N SER A 329 8.80 -23.68 10.95
CA SER A 329 8.15 -22.37 10.82
C SER A 329 7.36 -22.22 9.52
N ILE A 330 6.40 -21.30 9.52
CA ILE A 330 5.69 -20.84 8.32
C ILE A 330 5.98 -19.34 8.20
N ALA A 331 6.68 -18.93 7.13
CA ALA A 331 7.05 -17.55 6.89
C ALA A 331 6.30 -16.98 5.69
N VAL A 332 6.05 -15.66 5.70
CA VAL A 332 5.30 -14.86 4.71
C VAL A 332 3.78 -15.09 4.66
N PRO A 333 2.98 -14.14 4.14
CA PRO A 333 1.57 -14.37 3.87
C PRO A 333 1.37 -15.44 2.80
N LEU A 334 0.69 -16.54 3.17
CA LEU A 334 0.24 -17.59 2.27
C LEU A 334 -1.28 -17.53 2.06
N THR A 335 -1.73 -18.09 0.94
CA THR A 335 -3.15 -18.40 0.70
C THR A 335 -3.40 -19.87 1.03
N TYR A 336 -4.45 -20.13 1.81
CA TYR A 336 -4.93 -21.46 2.12
C TYR A 336 -6.27 -21.68 1.43
N ARG A 337 -6.35 -22.72 0.61
CA ARG A 337 -7.55 -23.05 -0.17
C ARG A 337 -8.04 -24.44 0.16
N VAL A 338 -9.33 -24.59 0.41
CA VAL A 338 -10.03 -25.87 0.33
C VAL A 338 -10.87 -25.86 -0.95
N ALA A 339 -10.61 -26.78 -1.88
CA ALA A 339 -11.17 -26.72 -3.23
C ALA A 339 -12.00 -27.94 -3.63
N ASN A 340 -12.15 -28.93 -2.73
CA ASN A 340 -12.91 -30.15 -3.00
C ASN A 340 -14.03 -30.27 -1.97
N ALA A 341 -15.28 -30.44 -2.41
CA ALA A 341 -16.45 -30.55 -1.55
C ALA A 341 -16.35 -31.68 -0.50
N ALA A 342 -15.58 -32.73 -0.76
CA ALA A 342 -15.35 -33.84 0.16
C ALA A 342 -14.15 -33.62 1.10
N ALA A 343 -13.33 -32.58 0.88
CA ALA A 343 -12.16 -32.33 1.72
C ALA A 343 -12.58 -31.95 3.14
N VAL A 344 -11.93 -32.56 4.12
CA VAL A 344 -12.03 -32.19 5.54
C VAL A 344 -10.61 -31.96 6.03
N VAL A 345 -10.25 -30.72 6.31
CA VAL A 345 -8.88 -30.32 6.67
C VAL A 345 -8.81 -30.00 8.16
N SER A 346 -8.09 -30.79 8.94
CA SER A 346 -7.89 -30.53 10.37
C SER A 346 -6.52 -29.89 10.63
N VAL A 347 -6.44 -28.94 11.55
CA VAL A 347 -5.19 -28.34 12.04
C VAL A 347 -4.90 -28.73 13.48
N ASN A 348 -3.61 -28.95 13.79
CA ASN A 348 -3.14 -29.24 15.15
C ASN A 348 -2.38 -28.06 15.82
N PHE A 349 -2.47 -26.87 15.25
CA PHE A 349 -1.76 -25.67 15.69
C PHE A 349 -2.55 -24.39 15.34
N PRO A 350 -2.32 -23.26 16.03
CA PRO A 350 -2.87 -21.97 15.62
C PRO A 350 -2.37 -21.54 14.24
N LEU A 351 -3.28 -21.23 13.32
CA LEU A 351 -2.95 -20.87 11.95
C LEU A 351 -3.34 -19.42 11.65
N SER A 352 -2.35 -18.59 11.28
CA SER A 352 -2.59 -17.21 10.86
C SER A 352 -2.71 -17.10 9.34
N VAL A 353 -3.77 -16.42 8.88
CA VAL A 353 -4.04 -16.12 7.47
C VAL A 353 -3.78 -14.64 7.23
N ASN A 354 -2.63 -14.34 6.61
CA ASN A 354 -2.24 -13.01 6.17
C ASN A 354 -2.47 -12.77 4.66
N GLY A 355 -2.89 -13.80 3.92
CA GLY A 355 -3.25 -13.74 2.49
C GLY A 355 -4.75 -13.90 2.28
N ILE A 356 -5.18 -15.04 1.75
CA ILE A 356 -6.60 -15.34 1.52
C ILE A 356 -6.92 -16.71 2.13
N LEU A 357 -8.05 -16.82 2.83
CA LEU A 357 -8.73 -18.07 3.12
C LEU A 357 -9.80 -18.29 2.05
N GLU A 358 -9.61 -19.30 1.19
CA GLU A 358 -10.53 -19.62 0.10
C GLU A 358 -11.28 -20.92 0.39
N LEU A 359 -12.59 -20.80 0.63
CA LEU A 359 -13.51 -21.90 0.90
C LEU A 359 -14.34 -22.19 -0.36
N ASN A 360 -13.72 -22.83 -1.35
CA ASN A 360 -14.35 -23.15 -2.64
C ASN A 360 -15.03 -24.53 -2.65
N GLY A 361 -14.73 -25.37 -1.67
CA GLY A 361 -15.38 -26.66 -1.43
C GLY A 361 -14.71 -27.36 -0.25
N GLY A 362 -15.49 -28.05 0.59
CA GLY A 362 -15.00 -28.81 1.74
C GLY A 362 -14.85 -27.96 2.99
N LYS A 363 -14.40 -28.58 4.08
CA LYS A 363 -14.42 -27.97 5.40
C LYS A 363 -13.02 -27.80 5.98
N PHE A 364 -12.84 -26.69 6.70
CA PHE A 364 -11.69 -26.46 7.56
C PHE A 364 -12.10 -26.67 9.01
N VAL A 365 -11.55 -27.67 9.69
CA VAL A 365 -11.90 -28.05 11.06
C VAL A 365 -10.93 -27.40 12.03
N THR A 366 -11.46 -26.67 13.01
CA THR A 366 -10.68 -25.85 13.94
C THR A 366 -11.13 -26.07 15.38
N SER A 367 -10.33 -25.62 16.34
CA SER A 367 -10.65 -25.64 17.77
C SER A 367 -10.10 -24.39 18.44
N SER A 368 -10.50 -24.12 19.69
CA SER A 368 -9.94 -23.00 20.47
C SER A 368 -8.43 -23.11 20.68
N ALA A 369 -7.88 -24.32 20.75
CA ALA A 369 -6.45 -24.56 20.84
C ALA A 369 -5.73 -24.36 19.49
N ASN A 370 -6.43 -24.61 18.38
CA ASN A 370 -5.91 -24.57 17.01
C ASN A 370 -6.66 -23.53 16.18
N LEU A 371 -6.72 -22.31 16.71
CA LEU A 371 -7.55 -21.24 16.16
C LEU A 371 -7.05 -20.80 14.79
N LEU A 372 -7.97 -20.76 13.82
CA LEU A 372 -7.73 -20.15 12.51
C LEU A 372 -8.02 -18.65 12.60
N THR A 373 -7.01 -17.82 12.35
CA THR A 373 -7.08 -16.37 12.53
C THR A 373 -6.79 -15.63 11.23
N VAL A 374 -7.77 -14.88 10.72
CA VAL A 374 -7.61 -13.98 9.58
C VAL A 374 -7.21 -12.60 10.09
N GLN A 375 -5.96 -12.22 9.84
CA GLN A 375 -5.36 -10.97 10.30
C GLN A 375 -5.89 -9.77 9.49
N ALA A 376 -5.60 -8.53 9.89
CA ALA A 376 -6.18 -7.34 9.23
C ALA A 376 -5.91 -7.24 7.72
N ALA A 377 -4.75 -7.73 7.25
CA ALA A 377 -4.41 -7.78 5.83
C ALA A 377 -5.03 -8.99 5.09
N GLY A 378 -5.56 -9.97 5.82
CA GLY A 378 -6.16 -11.18 5.30
C GLY A 378 -7.60 -10.98 4.84
N THR A 379 -8.06 -11.84 3.93
CA THR A 379 -9.45 -11.87 3.47
C THR A 379 -10.01 -13.29 3.45
N VAL A 380 -11.33 -13.41 3.57
CA VAL A 380 -12.05 -14.69 3.43
C VAL A 380 -12.90 -14.62 2.16
N LYS A 381 -12.93 -15.72 1.40
CA LYS A 381 -13.74 -15.86 0.18
C LYS A 381 -14.45 -17.21 0.16
N GLY A 382 -15.65 -17.23 -0.43
CA GLY A 382 -16.47 -18.44 -0.56
C GLY A 382 -17.39 -18.67 0.65
N GLY A 383 -17.77 -19.92 0.86
CA GLY A 383 -18.77 -20.32 1.86
C GLY A 383 -20.05 -20.86 1.22
N SER A 384 -20.48 -22.06 1.61
CA SER A 384 -21.71 -22.72 1.16
C SER A 384 -22.09 -23.89 2.08
N ASP A 385 -23.22 -24.54 1.84
CA ASP A 385 -23.63 -25.78 2.53
C ASP A 385 -22.58 -26.92 2.41
N THR A 386 -21.69 -26.83 1.44
CA THR A 386 -20.60 -27.79 1.19
C THR A 386 -19.22 -27.23 1.52
N SER A 387 -19.13 -25.99 2.00
CA SER A 387 -17.86 -25.28 2.16
C SER A 387 -17.88 -24.30 3.32
N PHE A 388 -17.25 -24.61 4.45
CA PHE A 388 -17.24 -23.73 5.63
C PHE A 388 -16.16 -24.10 6.65
N VAL A 389 -15.94 -23.23 7.64
CA VAL A 389 -15.14 -23.55 8.82
C VAL A 389 -16.02 -24.26 9.85
N GLU A 390 -15.64 -25.48 10.22
CA GLU A 390 -16.29 -26.26 11.27
C GLU A 390 -15.52 -26.11 12.58
N GLY A 391 -15.96 -25.20 13.44
CA GLY A 391 -15.27 -24.76 14.66
C GLY A 391 -15.08 -23.23 14.70
N PRO A 392 -14.29 -22.71 15.65
CA PRO A 392 -14.08 -21.28 15.81
C PRO A 392 -13.21 -20.66 14.71
N LEU A 393 -13.69 -19.56 14.12
CA LEU A 393 -12.96 -18.71 13.17
C LEU A 393 -12.76 -17.31 13.78
N ALA A 394 -11.52 -16.82 13.80
CA ALA A 394 -11.20 -15.46 14.22
C ALA A 394 -10.91 -14.53 13.03
N ILE A 395 -11.42 -13.30 13.07
CA ILE A 395 -11.16 -12.25 12.09
C ILE A 395 -10.78 -10.94 12.81
N GLU A 396 -9.70 -10.31 12.38
CA GLU A 396 -9.25 -9.02 12.91
C GLU A 396 -9.98 -7.83 12.25
N VAL A 397 -10.34 -6.84 13.08
CA VAL A 397 -10.91 -5.55 12.69
C VAL A 397 -10.05 -4.43 13.25
N SER A 398 -9.54 -3.56 12.37
CA SER A 398 -8.57 -2.50 12.70
C SER A 398 -8.94 -1.17 12.05
N THR A 399 -10.24 -0.81 12.06
CA THR A 399 -10.80 0.41 11.44
C THR A 399 -11.93 0.99 12.29
N SER A 400 -12.08 2.31 12.29
CA SER A 400 -13.24 3.01 12.87
C SER A 400 -14.35 3.31 11.86
N ALA A 401 -14.11 3.07 10.56
CA ALA A 401 -15.15 3.16 9.53
C ALA A 401 -16.11 1.96 9.61
N PRO A 402 -17.40 2.11 9.25
CA PRO A 402 -18.33 0.99 9.18
C PRO A 402 -17.78 -0.16 8.32
N VAL A 403 -17.84 -1.39 8.84
CA VAL A 403 -17.28 -2.58 8.19
C VAL A 403 -18.20 -3.79 8.38
N VAL A 404 -18.36 -4.57 7.30
CA VAL A 404 -19.06 -5.86 7.34
C VAL A 404 -18.04 -6.99 7.35
N LYS A 405 -18.18 -7.92 8.29
CA LYS A 405 -17.37 -9.14 8.39
C LYS A 405 -18.27 -10.37 8.37
N THR A 406 -18.04 -11.24 7.39
CA THR A 406 -18.75 -12.52 7.25
C THR A 406 -17.87 -13.66 7.78
N PHE A 407 -18.43 -14.45 8.68
CA PHE A 407 -17.84 -15.67 9.23
C PHE A 407 -18.52 -16.87 8.54
N PRO A 408 -17.87 -17.49 7.54
CA PRO A 408 -18.44 -18.66 6.86
C PRO A 408 -18.25 -19.93 7.72
N ILE A 409 -19.02 -20.02 8.80
CA ILE A 409 -18.97 -21.12 9.78
C ILE A 409 -20.16 -22.09 9.64
N GLY A 410 -19.99 -23.30 10.15
CA GLY A 410 -21.03 -24.34 10.16
C GLY A 410 -20.73 -25.48 11.13
N LYS A 411 -21.69 -26.38 11.31
CA LYS A 411 -21.56 -27.58 12.15
C LYS A 411 -22.30 -28.76 11.53
N GLY A 412 -21.64 -29.90 11.37
CA GLY A 412 -22.25 -31.06 10.72
C GLY A 412 -22.61 -30.76 9.26
N ALA A 413 -23.86 -30.91 8.86
CA ALA A 413 -24.31 -30.54 7.49
C ALA A 413 -24.84 -29.10 7.38
N ALA A 414 -24.88 -28.35 8.49
CA ALA A 414 -25.51 -27.04 8.54
C ALA A 414 -24.46 -25.93 8.37
N TYR A 415 -24.44 -25.30 7.19
CA TYR A 415 -23.77 -24.01 7.00
C TYR A 415 -24.65 -22.90 7.57
N ARG A 416 -24.10 -22.14 8.52
CA ARG A 416 -24.83 -21.10 9.25
C ARG A 416 -23.91 -19.90 9.43
N PRO A 417 -23.70 -19.11 8.37
CA PRO A 417 -22.80 -17.98 8.44
C PRO A 417 -23.32 -16.94 9.42
N VAL A 418 -22.38 -16.28 10.08
CA VAL A 418 -22.64 -15.11 10.91
C VAL A 418 -22.08 -13.90 10.20
N GLU A 419 -22.88 -12.85 10.03
CA GLU A 419 -22.42 -11.57 9.51
C GLU A 419 -22.53 -10.50 10.59
N LEU A 420 -21.42 -9.80 10.81
CA LEU A 420 -21.33 -8.67 11.73
C LEU A 420 -21.17 -7.39 10.91
N ASN A 421 -22.09 -6.44 11.10
CA ASN A 421 -21.93 -5.07 10.62
C ASN A 421 -21.50 -4.21 11.83
N LEU A 422 -20.30 -3.64 11.79
CA LEU A 422 -19.65 -3.03 12.95
C LEU A 422 -19.21 -1.60 12.65
N THR A 423 -19.43 -0.69 13.60
CA THR A 423 -18.73 0.60 13.69
C THR A 423 -17.97 0.64 15.01
N MET A 424 -16.66 0.86 14.96
CA MET A 424 -15.77 0.86 16.12
C MET A 424 -15.38 2.29 16.50
N ASN A 425 -15.13 2.54 17.79
CA ASN A 425 -14.74 3.87 18.29
C ASN A 425 -13.28 4.27 17.95
N ALA A 426 -12.45 3.32 17.50
CA ALA A 426 -11.05 3.53 17.14
C ALA A 426 -10.56 2.42 16.19
N SER A 427 -9.42 2.66 15.53
CA SER A 427 -8.78 1.70 14.62
C SER A 427 -7.85 0.69 15.31
N THR A 428 -8.02 0.46 16.62
CA THR A 428 -7.19 -0.51 17.38
C THR A 428 -7.54 -1.94 16.96
N ALA A 429 -6.53 -2.74 16.63
CA ALA A 429 -6.71 -4.13 16.22
C ALA A 429 -7.52 -4.93 17.25
N THR A 430 -8.64 -5.49 16.81
CA THR A 430 -9.59 -6.22 17.65
C THR A 430 -9.94 -7.53 16.97
N LEU A 431 -9.67 -8.65 17.62
CA LEU A 431 -10.05 -9.98 17.13
C LEU A 431 -11.51 -10.29 17.49
N TRP A 432 -12.25 -10.80 16.51
CA TRP A 432 -13.61 -11.30 16.68
C TRP A 432 -13.63 -12.79 16.33
N THR A 433 -14.03 -13.64 17.27
CA THR A 433 -14.08 -15.10 17.10
C THR A 433 -15.51 -15.58 17.08
N ALA A 434 -15.92 -16.32 16.04
CA ALA A 434 -17.27 -16.87 15.93
C ALA A 434 -17.27 -18.40 15.78
N GLU A 435 -18.22 -19.08 16.44
CA GLU A 435 -18.47 -20.53 16.35
C GLU A 435 -19.98 -20.82 16.41
N VAL A 436 -20.43 -21.90 15.76
CA VAL A 436 -21.80 -22.40 15.82
C VAL A 436 -21.86 -23.80 16.43
N PHE A 437 -22.85 -24.04 17.28
CA PHE A 437 -23.06 -25.29 18.00
C PHE A 437 -24.43 -25.88 17.65
N ASN A 438 -24.48 -27.18 17.38
CA ASN A 438 -25.74 -27.94 17.20
C ASN A 438 -26.19 -28.55 18.55
N SER A 439 -26.46 -27.70 19.53
CA SER A 439 -27.04 -28.07 20.82
C SER A 439 -27.83 -26.90 21.41
N ALA A 440 -28.58 -27.14 22.47
CA ALA A 440 -29.19 -26.06 23.26
C ALA A 440 -28.09 -25.17 23.87
N PRO A 441 -28.33 -23.84 24.00
CA PRO A 441 -27.41 -22.94 24.69
C PRO A 441 -27.43 -23.17 26.21
N PRO A 442 -26.44 -22.67 26.96
CA PRO A 442 -26.46 -22.72 28.42
C PRO A 442 -27.71 -22.06 29.02
N THR A 443 -28.20 -22.62 30.13
CA THR A 443 -29.40 -22.13 30.84
C THR A 443 -29.20 -20.70 31.32
N ARG A 444 -30.13 -19.81 30.96
CA ARG A 444 -30.19 -18.41 31.39
C ARG A 444 -31.64 -18.02 31.65
N THR A 445 -31.84 -16.99 32.46
CA THR A 445 -33.17 -16.44 32.72
C THR A 445 -33.73 -15.80 31.46
N LEU A 446 -34.94 -16.18 31.05
CA LEU A 446 -35.61 -15.61 29.89
C LEU A 446 -36.22 -14.24 30.23
N PRO A 447 -36.15 -13.25 29.34
CA PRO A 447 -36.87 -12.00 29.50
C PRO A 447 -38.36 -12.26 29.25
N PRO A 448 -39.28 -11.46 29.83
CA PRO A 448 -40.72 -11.65 29.63
C PRO A 448 -41.18 -11.68 28.17
N ALA A 449 -40.40 -11.07 27.26
CA ALA A 449 -40.68 -11.03 25.83
C ALA A 449 -40.38 -12.33 25.06
N LEU A 450 -39.64 -13.29 25.65
CA LEU A 450 -39.28 -14.56 25.01
C LEU A 450 -39.85 -15.75 25.80
N ARG A 451 -40.49 -16.69 25.10
CA ARG A 451 -41.01 -17.93 25.70
C ARG A 451 -39.94 -19.00 25.84
N ALA A 452 -38.98 -18.99 24.93
CA ALA A 452 -37.93 -19.98 24.78
C ALA A 452 -36.82 -19.45 23.87
N VAL A 453 -35.65 -20.07 23.94
CA VAL A 453 -34.58 -19.96 22.95
C VAL A 453 -34.41 -21.30 22.23
N SER A 454 -33.73 -21.30 21.09
CA SER A 454 -33.48 -22.50 20.29
C SER A 454 -32.91 -23.62 21.14
N SER A 455 -33.54 -24.78 21.08
CA SER A 455 -33.00 -26.03 21.62
C SER A 455 -32.09 -26.76 20.63
N ILE A 456 -31.98 -26.24 19.40
CA ILE A 456 -31.29 -26.90 18.27
C ILE A 456 -29.89 -26.35 18.11
N ARG A 457 -29.73 -25.02 18.14
CA ARG A 457 -28.42 -24.38 17.94
C ARG A 457 -28.28 -23.01 18.58
N TYR A 458 -27.02 -22.67 18.87
CA TYR A 458 -26.60 -21.34 19.29
C TYR A 458 -25.24 -21.00 18.70
N TYR A 459 -24.88 -19.73 18.79
CA TYR A 459 -23.65 -19.15 18.25
C TYR A 459 -22.87 -18.50 19.39
N SER A 460 -21.56 -18.70 19.41
CA SER A 460 -20.64 -17.90 20.23
C SER A 460 -19.96 -16.87 19.34
N VAL A 461 -19.97 -15.60 19.75
CA VAL A 461 -19.24 -14.52 19.11
C VAL A 461 -18.51 -13.73 20.19
N VAL A 462 -17.21 -13.94 20.29
CA VAL A 462 -16.35 -13.37 21.33
C VAL A 462 -15.52 -12.24 20.74
N LYS A 463 -15.60 -11.06 21.37
CA LYS A 463 -14.75 -9.90 21.07
C LYS A 463 -13.51 -9.94 21.96
N GLY A 464 -12.33 -9.93 21.35
CA GLY A 464 -11.06 -9.79 22.05
C GLY A 464 -10.80 -8.39 22.60
N SER A 465 -9.65 -8.23 23.28
CA SER A 465 -9.13 -6.93 23.69
C SER A 465 -8.96 -6.00 22.48
N GLY A 466 -9.39 -4.74 22.59
CA GLY A 466 -9.30 -3.76 21.49
C GLY A 466 -10.41 -2.71 21.55
N ALA A 467 -10.63 -2.00 20.44
CA ALA A 467 -11.59 -0.91 20.32
C ALA A 467 -13.02 -1.37 20.67
N ALA A 468 -13.84 -0.46 21.24
CA ALA A 468 -15.23 -0.74 21.56
C ALA A 468 -16.12 -0.51 20.33
N ILE A 469 -17.26 -1.19 20.26
CA ILE A 469 -18.26 -0.89 19.22
C ILE A 469 -19.05 0.35 19.64
N THR A 470 -19.41 1.19 18.68
CA THR A 470 -20.37 2.29 18.86
C THR A 470 -21.75 1.91 18.34
N SER A 471 -21.80 1.07 17.30
CA SER A 471 -23.02 0.48 16.76
C SER A 471 -22.69 -0.81 16.01
N GLY A 472 -23.63 -1.75 16.00
CA GLY A 472 -23.55 -2.91 15.12
C GLY A 472 -24.82 -3.74 15.04
N THR A 473 -24.86 -4.65 14.07
CA THR A 473 -25.91 -5.67 13.91
C THR A 473 -25.31 -7.06 13.70
N VAL A 474 -26.07 -8.09 14.08
CA VAL A 474 -25.77 -9.51 13.79
C VAL A 474 -26.84 -10.07 12.87
N LYS A 475 -26.41 -10.76 11.82
CA LYS A 475 -27.30 -11.53 10.94
C LYS A 475 -27.02 -13.02 11.07
N LEU A 476 -28.08 -13.79 11.32
CA LEU A 476 -28.07 -15.24 11.46
C LEU A 476 -28.91 -15.87 10.35
N ALA A 477 -28.44 -16.97 9.78
CA ALA A 477 -29.21 -17.80 8.86
C ALA A 477 -30.00 -18.88 9.62
N TYR A 478 -31.16 -19.29 9.08
CA TYR A 478 -31.91 -20.45 9.55
C TYR A 478 -32.49 -21.26 8.38
N GLY A 479 -32.63 -22.56 8.57
CA GLY A 479 -33.13 -23.52 7.59
C GLY A 479 -34.22 -24.39 8.19
N ARG A 480 -34.74 -25.34 7.39
CA ARG A 480 -35.87 -26.21 7.79
C ARG A 480 -35.62 -26.97 9.08
N ASP A 481 -34.36 -27.24 9.39
CA ASP A 481 -33.87 -27.92 10.58
C ASP A 481 -33.80 -27.03 11.83
N ASP A 482 -34.15 -25.74 11.75
CA ASP A 482 -34.15 -24.79 12.87
C ASP A 482 -35.52 -24.61 13.56
N ALA A 483 -36.53 -25.39 13.14
CA ALA A 483 -37.89 -25.34 13.70
C ALA A 483 -38.48 -23.92 13.79
N VAL A 484 -38.27 -23.13 12.73
CA VAL A 484 -38.91 -21.80 12.55
C VAL A 484 -40.15 -21.98 11.68
N PRO A 485 -41.36 -22.19 12.28
CA PRO A 485 -42.58 -22.41 11.49
C PRO A 485 -42.98 -21.16 10.71
N HIS A 486 -42.86 -19.99 11.35
CA HIS A 486 -43.17 -18.70 10.74
C HIS A 486 -42.06 -17.68 11.00
N GLY A 487 -41.71 -16.88 9.99
CA GLY A 487 -40.68 -15.84 10.10
C GLY A 487 -40.97 -14.81 11.21
N ASP A 488 -42.25 -14.54 11.48
CA ASP A 488 -42.68 -13.59 12.52
C ASP A 488 -42.54 -14.13 13.94
N SER A 489 -42.37 -15.44 14.11
CA SER A 489 -42.32 -16.11 15.42
C SER A 489 -40.92 -16.13 16.06
N VAL A 490 -39.91 -15.60 15.38
CA VAL A 490 -38.50 -15.65 15.80
C VAL A 490 -37.90 -14.27 16.04
N ARG A 491 -37.02 -14.17 17.03
CA ARG A 491 -36.17 -13.02 17.39
C ARG A 491 -34.72 -13.48 17.55
N ILE A 492 -33.77 -12.57 17.67
CA ILE A 492 -32.41 -12.90 18.11
C ILE A 492 -32.32 -12.66 19.63
N ALA A 493 -31.95 -13.71 20.37
CA ALA A 493 -31.62 -13.63 21.78
C ALA A 493 -30.10 -13.45 21.94
N ASN A 494 -29.67 -12.48 22.73
CA ASN A 494 -28.26 -12.25 23.07
C ASN A 494 -28.06 -12.41 24.58
N ASP A 495 -26.99 -13.07 24.98
CA ASP A 495 -26.60 -13.21 26.38
C ASP A 495 -26.10 -11.86 26.93
N ASP A 496 -26.55 -11.43 28.10
CA ASP A 496 -26.05 -10.20 28.74
C ASP A 496 -24.73 -10.38 29.52
N GLY A 497 -24.28 -11.62 29.69
CA GLY A 497 -23.11 -11.97 30.51
C GLY A 497 -23.36 -11.91 32.03
N ALA A 498 -24.58 -11.57 32.45
CA ALA A 498 -25.06 -11.56 33.83
C ALA A 498 -26.06 -12.71 34.11
N GLY A 499 -26.14 -13.69 33.21
CA GLY A 499 -26.98 -14.88 33.36
C GLY A 499 -28.40 -14.72 32.80
N ASN A 500 -28.68 -13.68 32.01
CA ASN A 500 -29.99 -13.45 31.40
C ASN A 500 -29.91 -13.38 29.87
N TRP A 501 -31.01 -13.75 29.22
CA TRP A 501 -31.22 -13.47 27.80
C TRP A 501 -31.79 -12.06 27.59
N LEU A 502 -31.29 -11.37 26.58
CA LEU A 502 -31.85 -10.13 26.04
C LEU A 502 -32.50 -10.43 24.69
N ASN A 503 -33.68 -9.84 24.46
CA ASN A 503 -34.28 -9.82 23.13
C ASN A 503 -33.72 -8.63 22.35
N ILE A 504 -32.83 -8.89 21.38
CA ILE A 504 -32.24 -7.84 20.52
C ILE A 504 -32.97 -7.70 19.18
N GLY A 505 -34.19 -8.24 19.08
CA GLY A 505 -35.13 -8.01 17.99
C GLY A 505 -34.83 -8.81 16.72
N GLY A 506 -35.30 -8.26 15.60
CA GLY A 506 -35.28 -8.89 14.28
C GLY A 506 -36.59 -9.59 13.92
N SER A 507 -36.76 -9.91 12.64
CA SER A 507 -37.85 -10.77 12.15
C SER A 507 -37.30 -11.63 11.03
N GLY A 508 -37.75 -12.89 10.98
CA GLY A 508 -37.32 -13.81 9.94
C GLY A 508 -37.81 -13.36 8.56
N THR A 509 -36.98 -13.48 7.54
CA THR A 509 -37.31 -13.07 6.17
C THR A 509 -38.33 -13.97 5.47
N ALA A 510 -38.53 -15.21 5.96
CA ALA A 510 -39.44 -16.19 5.36
C ALA A 510 -39.75 -17.34 6.33
N ASP A 511 -40.80 -18.09 6.03
CA ASP A 511 -41.16 -19.32 6.74
C ASP A 511 -40.16 -20.44 6.43
N THR A 512 -39.84 -21.26 7.43
CA THR A 512 -38.96 -22.44 7.37
C THR A 512 -37.49 -22.20 7.02
N THR A 513 -37.14 -21.40 6.01
CA THR A 513 -35.75 -21.15 5.56
C THR A 513 -35.57 -19.68 5.22
N GLY A 514 -34.60 -19.02 5.84
CA GLY A 514 -34.39 -17.60 5.68
C GLY A 514 -33.23 -17.07 6.52
N SER A 515 -33.26 -15.77 6.80
CA SER A 515 -32.31 -15.12 7.68
C SER A 515 -33.02 -14.15 8.61
N ILE A 516 -32.38 -13.79 9.71
CA ILE A 516 -32.84 -12.78 10.65
C ILE A 516 -31.68 -11.84 10.96
N THR A 517 -31.96 -10.53 10.97
CA THR A 517 -30.98 -9.49 11.35
C THR A 517 -31.46 -8.83 12.63
N SER A 518 -30.57 -8.64 13.59
CA SER A 518 -30.87 -7.96 14.86
C SER A 518 -31.19 -6.48 14.63
N ASN A 519 -31.76 -5.83 15.65
CA ASN A 519 -31.69 -4.38 15.73
C ASN A 519 -30.23 -3.89 15.87
N VAL A 520 -30.03 -2.60 15.65
CA VAL A 520 -28.75 -1.94 15.95
C VAL A 520 -28.56 -1.87 17.46
N VAL A 521 -27.40 -2.32 17.94
CA VAL A 521 -27.02 -2.27 19.36
C VAL A 521 -25.65 -1.61 19.54
N ALA A 522 -25.42 -1.04 20.72
CA ALA A 522 -24.15 -0.41 21.10
C ALA A 522 -23.20 -1.36 21.86
N SER A 523 -23.64 -2.57 22.16
CA SER A 523 -22.86 -3.64 22.80
C SER A 523 -23.47 -5.00 22.47
N PHE A 524 -22.64 -6.05 22.46
CA PHE A 524 -23.07 -7.45 22.37
C PHE A 524 -22.48 -8.23 23.55
N GLY A 525 -23.20 -9.22 24.09
CA GLY A 525 -22.56 -10.29 24.84
C GLY A 525 -22.15 -11.48 23.96
N GLU A 526 -21.59 -12.51 24.58
CA GLU A 526 -20.80 -13.55 23.90
C GLU A 526 -21.60 -14.62 23.18
N SER A 527 -22.89 -14.80 23.51
CA SER A 527 -23.73 -15.87 22.95
C SER A 527 -24.98 -15.33 22.27
N PHE A 528 -25.38 -15.99 21.18
CA PHE A 528 -26.58 -15.67 20.41
C PHE A 528 -27.38 -16.93 20.11
N ALA A 529 -28.71 -16.84 20.13
CA ALA A 529 -29.60 -17.92 19.72
C ALA A 529 -30.85 -17.36 19.03
N LEU A 530 -31.56 -18.21 18.26
CA LEU A 530 -32.92 -17.87 17.85
C LEU A 530 -33.82 -17.90 19.10
N GLY A 531 -34.51 -16.80 19.38
CA GLY A 531 -35.53 -16.70 20.44
C GLY A 531 -36.93 -16.87 19.86
N TYR A 532 -37.82 -17.54 20.57
CA TYR A 532 -39.22 -17.72 20.16
C TYR A 532 -40.17 -16.93 21.04
N VAL A 533 -41.17 -16.29 20.43
CA VAL A 533 -42.26 -15.56 21.11
C VAL A 533 -43.50 -16.45 21.25
N ALA A 534 -44.38 -16.25 22.25
CA ALA A 534 -45.51 -17.16 22.58
C ALA A 534 -46.44 -17.48 21.38
N PRO A 535 -46.98 -18.72 21.25
CA PRO A 535 -47.68 -19.16 20.04
C PRO A 535 -49.08 -18.54 19.86
N ASN A 536 -49.59 -17.81 20.86
CA ASN A 536 -50.91 -17.19 20.85
C ASN A 536 -50.82 -15.67 21.06
N ILE A 537 -49.75 -15.02 20.60
CA ILE A 537 -49.61 -13.57 20.72
C ILE A 537 -50.75 -12.90 19.95
N VAL A 538 -51.61 -12.22 20.70
CA VAL A 538 -52.41 -11.12 20.17
C VAL A 538 -51.40 -10.05 19.78
N ILE A 539 -51.12 -9.92 18.49
CA ILE A 539 -50.29 -8.83 17.99
C ILE A 539 -51.06 -7.54 18.30
N VAL A 540 -50.47 -6.67 19.11
CA VAL A 540 -51.04 -5.37 19.49
C VAL A 540 -50.26 -4.26 18.81
N ALA A 541 -50.73 -3.01 18.90
CA ALA A 541 -50.00 -1.88 18.34
C ALA A 541 -48.59 -1.76 18.94
N PRO A 542 -47.56 -1.42 18.14
CA PRO A 542 -46.21 -1.14 18.64
C PRO A 542 -46.16 -0.05 19.71
N THR A 543 -45.17 -0.09 20.61
CA THR A 543 -44.85 1.01 21.53
C THR A 543 -43.76 1.87 20.94
N VAL A 544 -44.04 3.17 20.79
CA VAL A 544 -43.16 4.13 20.12
C VAL A 544 -42.96 5.34 21.05
N ALA A 545 -41.78 5.96 21.00
CA ALA A 545 -41.49 7.26 21.60
C ALA A 545 -41.09 8.23 20.48
N THR A 546 -41.58 9.47 20.53
CA THR A 546 -41.24 10.48 19.51
C THR A 546 -39.99 11.22 19.94
N ALA A 547 -39.01 11.32 19.05
CA ALA A 547 -37.80 12.10 19.32
C ALA A 547 -38.13 13.60 19.30
N VAL A 548 -37.37 14.38 20.06
CA VAL A 548 -37.43 15.85 19.97
C VAL A 548 -37.09 16.31 18.56
N ILE A 549 -37.78 17.33 18.06
CA ILE A 549 -37.46 17.95 16.78
C ILE A 549 -36.15 18.72 16.91
N ASP A 550 -35.25 18.54 15.94
CA ASP A 550 -34.01 19.30 15.90
C ASP A 550 -34.30 20.75 15.52
N THR A 551 -34.41 21.60 16.54
CA THR A 551 -34.69 23.03 16.40
C THR A 551 -33.62 23.80 15.63
N THR A 552 -32.41 23.23 15.48
CA THR A 552 -31.32 23.88 14.73
C THR A 552 -31.46 23.71 13.22
N THR A 553 -32.28 22.74 12.78
CA THR A 553 -32.49 22.36 11.38
C THR A 553 -33.95 22.43 10.93
N ILE A 554 -34.75 23.34 11.49
CA ILE A 554 -36.13 23.64 11.02
C ILE A 554 -36.08 24.62 9.84
N SER A 555 -36.86 24.37 8.79
CA SER A 555 -37.09 25.22 7.62
C SER A 555 -38.51 25.81 7.60
N THR A 556 -38.85 26.55 6.54
CA THR A 556 -40.23 26.96 6.23
C THR A 556 -41.08 25.78 5.76
N THR A 557 -40.46 24.77 5.13
CA THR A 557 -41.17 23.64 4.51
C THR A 557 -40.68 22.26 4.96
N THR A 558 -39.65 22.19 5.79
CA THR A 558 -39.06 20.93 6.29
C THR A 558 -38.64 21.01 7.75
N ALA A 559 -38.52 19.86 8.42
CA ALA A 559 -37.94 19.73 9.75
C ALA A 559 -37.37 18.32 9.95
N ASN A 560 -36.38 18.16 10.83
CA ASN A 560 -35.81 16.85 11.16
C ASN A 560 -36.26 16.38 12.55
N GLY A 561 -36.65 15.13 12.64
CA GLY A 561 -37.07 14.48 13.88
C GLY A 561 -36.81 12.98 13.83
N GLY A 562 -37.71 12.19 14.40
CA GLY A 562 -37.62 10.74 14.38
C GLY A 562 -38.38 10.10 15.54
N GLY A 563 -37.98 8.90 15.90
CA GLY A 563 -38.57 8.17 17.02
C GLY A 563 -37.72 7.01 17.49
N ASN A 564 -38.19 6.36 18.55
CA ASN A 564 -37.65 5.11 19.06
C ASN A 564 -38.78 4.11 19.30
N ILE A 565 -38.74 2.98 18.61
CA ILE A 565 -39.71 1.90 18.80
C ILE A 565 -39.16 0.98 19.89
N THR A 566 -39.75 1.04 21.08
CA THR A 566 -39.29 0.27 22.25
C THR A 566 -39.94 -1.11 22.35
N ASN A 567 -41.04 -1.34 21.64
CA ASN A 567 -41.73 -2.64 21.57
C ASN A 567 -42.45 -2.79 20.23
N ASP A 568 -42.33 -3.95 19.58
CA ASP A 568 -42.97 -4.25 18.28
C ASP A 568 -44.44 -4.69 18.41
N GLY A 569 -44.95 -4.82 19.64
CA GLY A 569 -46.31 -5.29 19.89
C GLY A 569 -46.50 -6.78 19.55
N GLY A 570 -45.42 -7.55 19.41
CA GLY A 570 -45.44 -8.97 19.12
C GLY A 570 -45.49 -9.33 17.63
N GLY A 571 -45.64 -8.35 16.73
CA GLY A 571 -45.62 -8.54 15.28
C GLY A 571 -44.46 -7.80 14.62
N ALA A 572 -43.98 -8.28 13.48
CA ALA A 572 -42.91 -7.60 12.74
C ALA A 572 -43.34 -6.18 12.35
N ILE A 573 -42.46 -5.19 12.57
CA ILE A 573 -42.70 -3.82 12.10
C ILE A 573 -42.58 -3.79 10.58
N THR A 574 -43.70 -3.57 9.90
CA THR A 574 -43.84 -3.52 8.43
C THR A 574 -43.70 -2.11 7.87
N ALA A 575 -43.81 -1.09 8.72
CA ALA A 575 -43.51 0.29 8.38
C ALA A 575 -43.20 1.08 9.66
N ARG A 576 -42.32 2.07 9.58
CA ARG A 576 -42.14 3.09 10.61
C ARG A 576 -41.90 4.44 9.98
N GLY A 577 -42.15 5.49 10.76
CA GLY A 577 -41.76 6.83 10.40
C GLY A 577 -42.32 7.85 11.37
N VAL A 578 -42.51 9.06 10.88
CA VAL A 578 -43.11 10.17 11.62
C VAL A 578 -44.37 10.62 10.90
N CYS A 579 -45.46 10.85 11.63
CA CYS A 579 -46.69 11.47 11.13
C CYS A 579 -46.88 12.87 11.74
N TRP A 580 -47.41 13.82 10.96
CA TRP A 580 -47.62 15.20 11.39
C TRP A 580 -48.87 15.88 10.80
N ASN A 581 -49.47 16.79 11.57
CA ASN A 581 -50.58 17.65 11.17
C ASN A 581 -50.53 18.99 11.95
N THR A 582 -51.48 19.89 11.70
CA THR A 582 -51.57 21.21 12.37
C THR A 582 -52.66 21.28 13.44
N THR A 583 -53.43 20.22 13.62
CA THR A 583 -54.60 20.16 14.51
C THR A 583 -54.36 19.39 15.80
N GLY A 584 -53.24 18.66 15.90
CA GLY A 584 -52.94 17.75 17.00
C GLY A 584 -53.32 16.31 16.69
N SER A 585 -52.75 15.39 17.46
CA SER A 585 -52.90 13.94 17.40
C SER A 585 -52.71 13.33 16.00
N PRO A 586 -51.60 13.61 15.30
CA PRO A 586 -51.38 13.08 13.96
C PRO A 586 -51.34 11.56 13.93
N THR A 587 -51.79 11.01 12.81
CA THR A 587 -51.89 9.59 12.49
C THR A 587 -51.29 9.30 11.12
N ILE A 588 -51.20 8.03 10.72
CA ILE A 588 -50.72 7.66 9.38
C ILE A 588 -51.66 8.08 8.22
N ALA A 589 -52.85 8.59 8.52
CA ALA A 589 -53.73 9.20 7.54
C ALA A 589 -53.34 10.67 7.23
N ASP A 590 -52.52 11.28 8.08
CA ASP A 590 -51.96 12.61 7.88
C ASP A 590 -50.67 12.54 7.03
N SER A 591 -49.88 13.61 7.03
CA SER A 591 -48.58 13.59 6.35
C SER A 591 -47.61 12.65 7.08
N THR A 592 -46.90 11.80 6.34
CA THR A 592 -46.02 10.77 6.91
C THR A 592 -44.67 10.69 6.20
N THR A 593 -43.68 10.16 6.91
CA THR A 593 -42.39 9.68 6.37
C THR A 593 -42.36 8.16 6.40
N SER A 594 -41.55 7.53 5.53
CA SER A 594 -41.32 6.09 5.52
C SER A 594 -39.84 5.80 5.76
N ASP A 595 -39.52 5.31 6.95
CA ASP A 595 -38.15 5.14 7.46
C ASP A 595 -37.78 3.64 7.65
N GLY A 596 -38.44 2.79 6.87
CA GLY A 596 -38.19 1.36 6.79
C GLY A 596 -38.91 0.53 7.84
N ASN A 597 -38.26 -0.55 8.26
CA ASN A 597 -38.83 -1.60 9.12
C ASN A 597 -38.00 -1.77 10.40
N GLY A 598 -38.49 -2.58 11.33
CA GLY A 598 -37.77 -2.96 12.56
C GLY A 598 -37.84 -1.93 13.70
N THR A 599 -37.42 -2.35 14.88
CA THR A 599 -37.49 -1.55 16.12
C THR A 599 -36.24 -0.69 16.35
N GLY A 600 -36.22 0.11 17.42
CA GLY A 600 -35.10 0.99 17.78
C GLY A 600 -35.25 2.43 17.30
N VAL A 601 -34.15 3.20 17.45
CA VAL A 601 -34.09 4.63 17.12
C VAL A 601 -34.00 4.83 15.60
N PHE A 602 -34.75 5.78 15.08
CA PHE A 602 -34.72 6.22 13.68
C PHE A 602 -34.87 7.75 13.58
N THR A 603 -34.42 8.32 12.47
CA THR A 603 -34.51 9.76 12.16
C THR A 603 -35.29 9.97 10.88
N SER A 604 -36.03 11.07 10.79
CA SER A 604 -36.95 11.36 9.67
C SER A 604 -36.86 12.83 9.25
N THR A 605 -36.99 13.10 7.96
CA THR A 605 -37.12 14.47 7.42
C THR A 605 -38.56 14.73 7.00
N LEU A 606 -39.25 15.59 7.74
CA LEU A 606 -40.60 16.05 7.44
C LEU A 606 -40.53 17.03 6.27
N THR A 607 -41.44 16.92 5.30
CA THR A 607 -41.49 17.77 4.10
C THR A 607 -42.90 18.26 3.83
N GLY A 608 -43.07 19.22 2.89
CA GLY A 608 -44.39 19.75 2.54
C GLY A 608 -45.04 20.61 3.63
N LEU A 609 -44.24 21.15 4.55
CA LEU A 609 -44.73 22.00 5.63
C LEU A 609 -45.06 23.41 5.14
N THR A 610 -45.95 24.10 5.85
CA THR A 610 -46.27 25.52 5.61
C THR A 610 -45.43 26.39 6.54
N ALA A 611 -44.97 27.54 6.06
CA ALA A 611 -44.17 28.49 6.84
C ALA A 611 -44.96 29.03 8.05
N GLY A 612 -44.27 29.31 9.16
CA GLY A 612 -44.83 29.93 10.38
C GLY A 612 -45.93 29.13 11.05
N THR A 613 -46.00 27.83 10.77
CA THR A 613 -47.11 26.96 11.15
C THR A 613 -46.63 25.98 12.22
N THR A 614 -47.42 25.85 13.28
CA THR A 614 -47.18 24.84 14.32
C THR A 614 -47.66 23.49 13.84
N TYR A 615 -46.76 22.51 13.86
CA TYR A 615 -47.03 21.12 13.57
C TYR A 615 -46.91 20.30 14.85
N PHE A 616 -47.87 19.39 15.01
CA PHE A 616 -47.82 18.32 15.98
C PHE A 616 -47.29 17.07 15.29
N VAL A 617 -46.41 16.35 15.98
CA VAL A 617 -45.60 15.28 15.41
C VAL A 617 -45.65 14.08 16.33
N ARG A 618 -45.84 12.90 15.74
CA ARG A 618 -45.73 11.63 16.43
C ARG A 618 -44.92 10.66 15.58
N ALA A 619 -43.99 9.96 16.19
CA ALA A 619 -43.39 8.78 15.57
C ALA A 619 -44.46 7.67 15.50
N TYR A 620 -44.49 6.90 14.41
CA TYR A 620 -45.38 5.76 14.23
C TYR A 620 -44.60 4.50 13.87
N ALA A 621 -45.19 3.35 14.19
CA ALA A 621 -44.76 2.06 13.69
C ALA A 621 -45.98 1.16 13.46
N THR A 622 -46.01 0.46 12.34
CA THR A 622 -47.08 -0.44 11.92
C THR A 622 -46.56 -1.87 11.98
N ASN A 623 -47.36 -2.77 12.54
CA ASN A 623 -47.17 -4.21 12.39
C ASN A 623 -48.38 -4.83 11.69
N SER A 624 -48.47 -6.16 11.65
CA SER A 624 -49.56 -6.87 10.98
C SER A 624 -50.96 -6.65 11.58
N THR A 625 -51.10 -6.03 12.76
CA THR A 625 -52.42 -5.76 13.38
C THR A 625 -52.77 -4.29 13.48
N ALA A 626 -51.83 -3.43 13.90
CA ALA A 626 -52.15 -2.03 14.16
C ALA A 626 -50.94 -1.10 14.00
N THR A 627 -51.22 0.20 14.03
CA THR A 627 -50.21 1.25 14.10
C THR A 627 -50.14 1.83 15.50
N GLY A 628 -48.96 1.80 16.08
CA GLY A 628 -48.63 2.44 17.35
C GLY A 628 -48.04 3.84 17.12
N TYR A 629 -48.27 4.73 18.07
CA TYR A 629 -47.86 6.13 17.97
C TYR A 629 -47.19 6.61 19.25
N GLY A 630 -46.12 7.39 19.12
CA GLY A 630 -45.40 7.96 20.25
C GLY A 630 -46.11 9.13 20.91
N ASN A 631 -45.46 9.71 21.92
CA ASN A 631 -45.91 10.96 22.53
C ASN A 631 -45.94 12.08 21.49
N GLU A 632 -46.89 12.99 21.62
CA GLU A 632 -46.93 14.16 20.76
C GLU A 632 -45.82 15.13 21.15
N VAL A 633 -45.11 15.64 20.15
CA VAL A 633 -44.24 16.81 20.27
C VAL A 633 -44.71 17.85 19.26
N SER A 634 -44.46 19.12 19.54
CA SER A 634 -44.77 20.19 18.60
C SER A 634 -43.54 21.01 18.25
N PHE A 635 -43.54 21.55 17.04
CA PHE A 635 -42.58 22.54 16.59
C PHE A 635 -43.29 23.54 15.68
N THR A 636 -42.74 24.75 15.57
CA THR A 636 -43.22 25.76 14.63
C THR A 636 -42.18 25.89 13.52
N THR A 637 -42.61 25.73 12.26
CA THR A 637 -41.76 26.04 11.11
C THR A 637 -41.36 27.52 11.13
N LEU A 638 -40.26 27.84 10.45
CA LEU A 638 -39.89 29.25 10.31
C LEU A 638 -40.96 30.00 9.51
N ALA A 639 -41.33 31.21 9.95
CA ALA A 639 -42.26 32.08 9.23
C ALA A 639 -41.72 32.57 7.89
N ALA A 640 -40.41 32.69 7.79
CA ALA A 640 -39.67 32.97 6.58
C ALA A 640 -38.28 32.34 6.69
N LEU A 641 -37.64 32.08 5.55
CA LEU A 641 -36.23 31.73 5.55
C LEU A 641 -35.45 32.94 6.10
N VAL A 642 -34.56 32.69 7.05
CA VAL A 642 -33.70 33.71 7.66
C VAL A 642 -32.25 33.34 7.40
N VAL A 643 -31.34 34.30 7.60
CA VAL A 643 -29.92 33.98 7.64
C VAL A 643 -29.61 33.05 8.82
N PRO A 644 -28.49 32.30 8.82
CA PRO A 644 -28.13 31.41 9.93
C PRO A 644 -28.00 32.15 11.28
N SER A 645 -27.90 31.42 12.38
CA SER A 645 -27.47 31.99 13.67
C SER A 645 -26.04 31.55 13.96
N VAL A 646 -25.16 32.49 14.31
CA VAL A 646 -23.71 32.26 14.43
C VAL A 646 -23.19 32.97 15.67
N THR A 647 -22.22 32.36 16.35
CA THR A 647 -21.42 32.97 17.42
C THR A 647 -19.96 32.99 17.02
N THR A 648 -19.24 34.04 17.39
CA THR A 648 -17.80 34.19 17.12
C THR A 648 -17.00 33.70 18.33
N ALA A 649 -15.99 32.87 18.09
CA ALA A 649 -15.09 32.41 19.14
C ALA A 649 -13.97 33.45 19.40
N SER A 650 -13.41 33.44 20.61
CA SER A 650 -12.24 34.27 20.93
C SER A 650 -11.06 33.95 20.02
N VAL A 651 -10.33 34.99 19.62
CA VAL A 651 -9.12 34.85 18.79
C VAL A 651 -7.94 34.37 19.65
N THR A 652 -7.20 33.38 19.17
CA THR A 652 -6.06 32.74 19.83
C THR A 652 -4.85 32.68 18.89
N ASN A 653 -3.68 32.21 19.36
CA ASN A 653 -2.47 32.04 18.55
C ASN A 653 -2.09 33.29 17.73
N ILE A 654 -2.20 34.47 18.35
CA ILE A 654 -1.96 35.76 17.70
C ILE A 654 -0.45 35.93 17.46
N SER A 655 -0.06 36.05 16.20
CA SER A 655 1.25 36.48 15.74
C SER A 655 1.17 37.90 15.16
N GLY A 656 2.29 38.44 14.70
CA GLY A 656 2.30 39.74 14.03
C GLY A 656 1.53 39.78 12.71
N THR A 657 1.34 38.63 12.06
CA THR A 657 0.77 38.54 10.70
C THR A 657 -0.36 37.52 10.56
N SER A 658 -0.66 36.76 11.61
CA SER A 658 -1.70 35.73 11.63
C SER A 658 -2.34 35.55 13.01
N ALA A 659 -3.51 34.94 13.06
CA ALA A 659 -4.15 34.50 14.30
C ALA A 659 -5.04 33.27 14.02
N LEU A 660 -5.63 32.68 15.06
CA LEU A 660 -6.62 31.62 14.94
C LEU A 660 -7.96 32.12 15.48
N GLY A 661 -8.95 32.26 14.62
CA GLY A 661 -10.33 32.56 14.98
C GLY A 661 -11.24 31.35 14.85
N GLY A 662 -12.54 31.59 14.91
CA GLY A 662 -13.54 30.56 14.67
C GLY A 662 -14.92 31.02 15.07
N GLY A 663 -15.85 30.07 15.08
CA GLY A 663 -17.21 30.32 15.52
C GLY A 663 -18.01 29.05 15.65
N ARG A 664 -19.27 29.20 16.04
CA ARG A 664 -20.26 28.12 16.04
C ARG A 664 -21.52 28.58 15.36
N VAL A 665 -21.91 27.87 14.31
CA VAL A 665 -23.22 28.02 13.67
C VAL A 665 -24.23 27.26 14.54
N LEU A 666 -25.17 28.00 15.13
CA LEU A 666 -26.18 27.50 16.07
C LEU A 666 -27.42 26.95 15.37
N ALA A 667 -27.85 27.59 14.28
CA ALA A 667 -28.99 27.17 13.47
C ALA A 667 -28.79 27.58 12.02
N TRP A 668 -29.34 26.81 11.08
CA TRP A 668 -29.12 27.02 9.65
C TRP A 668 -30.05 28.07 9.00
N GLY A 669 -31.01 28.64 9.73
CA GLY A 669 -31.93 29.67 9.21
C GLY A 669 -32.96 29.17 8.17
N GLY A 670 -33.09 27.86 7.98
CA GLY A 670 -34.12 27.24 7.15
C GLY A 670 -33.66 26.77 5.78
N THR A 671 -32.43 27.07 5.38
CA THR A 671 -31.78 26.38 4.27
C THR A 671 -30.38 25.93 4.66
N PRO A 672 -29.84 24.85 4.06
CA PRO A 672 -28.51 24.38 4.37
C PRO A 672 -27.46 25.49 4.30
N VAL A 673 -26.61 25.57 5.32
CA VAL A 673 -25.46 26.47 5.34
C VAL A 673 -24.47 26.00 4.30
N ALA A 674 -24.35 26.74 3.20
CA ALA A 674 -23.46 26.46 2.08
C ALA A 674 -22.00 26.77 2.44
N GLU A 675 -21.79 27.78 3.28
CA GLU A 675 -20.46 28.25 3.65
C GLU A 675 -20.46 28.81 5.07
N ARG A 676 -19.38 28.61 5.82
CA ARG A 676 -19.12 29.29 7.09
C ARG A 676 -17.65 29.67 7.19
N GLY A 677 -17.36 30.65 8.04
CA GLY A 677 -16.01 31.18 8.11
C GLY A 677 -15.87 32.30 9.12
N VAL A 678 -14.76 33.02 9.02
CA VAL A 678 -14.48 34.22 9.80
C VAL A 678 -14.17 35.36 8.84
N CYS A 679 -14.72 36.54 9.09
CA CYS A 679 -14.35 37.79 8.45
C CYS A 679 -13.64 38.71 9.45
N TRP A 680 -12.66 39.48 8.99
CA TRP A 680 -11.92 40.44 9.80
C TRP A 680 -11.52 41.69 9.03
N SER A 681 -11.39 42.80 9.75
CA SER A 681 -10.86 44.05 9.21
C SER A 681 -10.32 44.94 10.34
N THR A 682 -9.68 46.06 9.98
CA THR A 682 -9.24 47.09 10.93
C THR A 682 -10.37 48.06 11.30
N SER A 683 -11.57 47.86 10.75
CA SER A 683 -12.77 48.64 11.00
C SER A 683 -13.80 47.77 11.72
N HIS A 684 -14.66 48.40 12.53
CA HIS A 684 -15.75 47.69 13.17
C HIS A 684 -16.72 47.06 12.14
N ASN A 685 -17.32 45.95 12.54
CA ASN A 685 -18.33 45.15 11.86
C ASN A 685 -17.85 44.54 10.53
N PRO A 686 -16.75 43.76 10.51
CA PRO A 686 -16.28 43.11 9.29
C PRO A 686 -17.36 42.20 8.70
N THR A 687 -17.34 42.10 7.38
CA THR A 687 -18.31 41.37 6.56
C THR A 687 -17.60 40.44 5.58
N THR A 688 -18.33 39.67 4.79
CA THR A 688 -17.76 38.79 3.76
C THR A 688 -17.11 39.53 2.59
N SER A 689 -17.28 40.86 2.49
CA SER A 689 -16.50 41.69 1.55
C SER A 689 -15.13 42.11 2.08
N ASP A 690 -14.89 41.96 3.38
CA ASP A 690 -13.57 42.15 3.99
C ASP A 690 -12.72 40.87 3.85
N GLU A 691 -11.60 40.81 4.56
CA GLU A 691 -10.80 39.59 4.59
C GLU A 691 -11.56 38.46 5.27
N THR A 692 -11.63 37.31 4.59
CA THR A 692 -12.43 36.16 5.04
C THR A 692 -11.70 34.83 4.89
N THR A 693 -12.15 33.83 5.66
CA THR A 693 -11.81 32.40 5.51
C THR A 693 -13.05 31.60 5.13
N ILE A 694 -12.88 30.50 4.38
CA ILE A 694 -13.92 29.49 4.16
C ILE A 694 -13.56 28.22 4.95
N SER A 695 -14.45 27.82 5.87
CA SER A 695 -14.27 26.72 6.84
C SER A 695 -15.35 25.64 6.72
N GLY A 696 -15.77 25.40 5.47
CA GLY A 696 -16.71 24.35 5.09
C GLY A 696 -18.18 24.78 5.16
N ALA A 697 -19.06 23.78 5.18
CA ALA A 697 -20.51 23.93 5.16
C ALA A 697 -21.14 23.37 6.46
N GLY A 698 -22.44 23.60 6.66
CA GLY A 698 -23.23 23.01 7.74
C GLY A 698 -23.11 23.72 9.09
N ILE A 699 -23.77 23.14 10.10
CA ILE A 699 -23.83 23.66 11.48
C ILE A 699 -22.66 23.16 12.34
N GLY A 700 -22.51 23.74 13.54
CA GLY A 700 -21.49 23.33 14.52
C GLY A 700 -20.30 24.27 14.61
N SER A 701 -19.30 23.85 15.39
CA SER A 701 -18.10 24.66 15.69
C SER A 701 -17.04 24.50 14.61
N PHE A 702 -16.32 25.57 14.33
CA PHE A 702 -15.22 25.59 13.36
C PHE A 702 -14.11 26.55 13.81
N THR A 703 -12.90 26.29 13.34
CA THR A 703 -11.71 27.13 13.53
C THR A 703 -11.18 27.59 12.18
N SER A 704 -10.55 28.77 12.17
CA SER A 704 -10.10 29.44 10.94
C SER A 704 -8.77 30.15 11.17
N ALA A 705 -7.80 29.91 10.29
CA ALA A 705 -6.55 30.66 10.28
C ALA A 705 -6.78 32.06 9.67
N ILE A 706 -6.65 33.09 10.51
CA ILE A 706 -6.69 34.50 10.14
C ILE A 706 -5.28 34.89 9.69
N GLY A 707 -5.13 35.59 8.57
CA GLY A 707 -3.82 36.05 8.09
C GLY A 707 -3.89 37.38 7.35
N GLY A 708 -2.75 37.82 6.81
CA GLY A 708 -2.65 39.13 6.16
C GLY A 708 -2.74 40.28 7.15
N LEU A 709 -2.37 40.04 8.41
CA LEU A 709 -2.43 41.04 9.46
C LEU A 709 -1.19 41.94 9.43
N ALA A 710 -1.36 43.20 9.80
CA ALA A 710 -0.27 44.13 10.06
C ALA A 710 0.12 44.08 11.54
N TYR A 711 1.39 44.35 11.84
CA TYR A 711 1.90 44.41 13.22
C TYR A 711 1.29 45.57 14.01
N GLY A 712 1.16 45.41 15.32
CA GLY A 712 0.67 46.45 16.24
C GLY A 712 -0.73 46.96 15.93
N THR A 713 -1.51 46.21 15.13
CA THR A 713 -2.75 46.69 14.52
C THR A 713 -3.96 46.02 15.20
N PRO A 714 -4.96 46.80 15.64
CA PRO A 714 -6.21 46.25 16.14
C PRO A 714 -7.05 45.70 14.97
N TYR A 715 -7.62 44.52 15.18
CA TYR A 715 -8.53 43.87 14.24
C TYR A 715 -9.84 43.52 14.95
N TYR A 716 -10.92 43.65 14.19
CA TYR A 716 -12.26 43.20 14.53
C TYR A 716 -12.56 41.95 13.73
N VAL A 717 -13.20 40.97 14.36
CA VAL A 717 -13.39 39.63 13.83
C VAL A 717 -14.83 39.18 14.08
N ARG A 718 -15.47 38.61 13.06
CA ARG A 718 -16.79 38.00 13.17
C ARG A 718 -16.81 36.66 12.48
N ALA A 719 -17.37 35.65 13.11
CA ALA A 719 -17.74 34.42 12.43
C ALA A 719 -18.92 34.73 11.48
N TYR A 720 -18.96 34.10 10.31
CA TYR A 720 -20.06 34.21 9.38
C TYR A 720 -20.56 32.83 8.94
N ALA A 721 -21.82 32.79 8.49
CA ALA A 721 -22.39 31.64 7.80
C ALA A 721 -23.36 32.09 6.72
N ILE A 722 -23.29 31.45 5.56
CA ILE A 722 -24.06 31.77 4.36
C ILE A 722 -25.02 30.62 4.08
N ASN A 723 -26.30 30.94 3.94
CA ASN A 723 -27.30 30.06 3.36
C ASN A 723 -27.94 30.75 2.15
N SER A 724 -28.99 30.18 1.58
CA SER A 724 -29.64 30.77 0.39
C SER A 724 -30.33 32.11 0.66
N THR A 725 -30.60 32.46 1.93
CA THR A 725 -31.22 33.74 2.32
C THR A 725 -30.20 34.86 2.43
N GLY A 726 -28.96 34.54 2.83
CA GLY A 726 -27.90 35.52 2.94
C GLY A 726 -26.83 35.14 3.96
N THR A 727 -26.07 36.14 4.39
CA THR A 727 -24.97 35.98 5.33
C THR A 727 -25.38 36.42 6.73
N ALA A 728 -25.23 35.52 7.70
CA ALA A 728 -25.28 35.83 9.11
C ALA A 728 -23.88 36.07 9.65
N TYR A 729 -23.78 36.90 10.67
CA TYR A 729 -22.53 37.20 11.36
C TYR A 729 -22.74 37.07 12.86
N GLY A 730 -21.79 36.43 13.54
CA GLY A 730 -21.75 36.39 14.99
C GLY A 730 -21.32 37.71 15.61
N ASP A 731 -21.16 37.71 16.92
CA ASP A 731 -20.70 38.87 17.69
C ASP A 731 -19.31 39.31 17.24
N GLU A 732 -19.02 40.60 17.34
CA GLU A 732 -17.68 41.11 17.08
C GLU A 732 -16.75 40.81 18.25
N VAL A 733 -15.59 40.23 17.93
CA VAL A 733 -14.47 40.05 18.83
C VAL A 733 -13.31 40.89 18.33
N THR A 734 -12.56 41.53 19.22
CA THR A 734 -11.37 42.31 18.88
C THR A 734 -10.10 41.66 19.42
N PHE A 735 -9.01 41.81 18.68
CA PHE A 735 -7.66 41.50 19.15
C PHE A 735 -6.66 42.49 18.55
N THR A 736 -5.45 42.57 19.11
CA THR A 736 -4.37 43.41 18.57
C THR A 736 -3.15 42.53 18.32
N THR A 737 -2.58 42.63 17.12
CA THR A 737 -1.32 41.93 16.82
C THR A 737 -0.16 42.55 17.61
N PRO A 738 0.88 41.78 17.98
CA PRO A 738 2.09 42.32 18.56
C PRO A 738 2.71 43.39 17.67
N ALA A 739 3.30 44.43 18.27
CA ALA A 739 4.09 45.42 17.54
C ALA A 739 5.33 44.76 16.91
N ALA A 740 5.77 45.27 15.76
CA ALA A 740 7.00 44.81 15.12
C ALA A 740 8.21 45.17 15.98
N GLN A 741 9.02 44.19 16.32
CA GLN A 741 10.35 44.42 16.88
C GLN A 741 11.29 44.99 15.79
N PRO A 742 12.31 45.79 16.16
CA PRO A 742 13.27 46.32 15.20
C PRO A 742 13.99 45.19 14.47
N ASP A 743 14.38 45.40 13.22
CA ASP A 743 15.20 44.43 12.52
C ASP A 743 16.57 44.29 13.18
N SER A 744 17.11 43.08 13.15
CA SER A 744 18.36 42.71 13.81
C SER A 744 19.35 42.18 12.79
N PHE A 745 20.52 42.79 12.70
CA PHE A 745 21.58 42.38 11.78
C PHE A 745 22.72 41.71 12.57
N ARG A 746 23.14 40.51 12.15
CA ARG A 746 24.23 39.73 12.75
C ARG A 746 25.17 39.22 11.67
N VAL A 747 26.47 39.36 11.88
CA VAL A 747 27.52 38.88 10.98
C VAL A 747 28.08 37.56 11.51
N VAL A 748 28.25 36.58 10.63
CA VAL A 748 28.99 35.35 10.89
C VAL A 748 30.30 35.41 10.11
N ALA A 749 31.42 35.18 10.79
CA ALA A 749 32.74 35.12 10.15
C ALA A 749 33.70 34.20 10.92
N GLN A 750 34.31 33.24 10.22
CA GLN A 750 35.24 32.26 10.82
C GLN A 750 36.55 32.90 11.32
N ASP A 751 36.90 34.08 10.81
CA ASP A 751 38.10 34.85 11.18
C ASP A 751 37.93 35.70 12.46
N GLY A 752 36.75 35.64 13.09
CA GLY A 752 36.43 36.42 14.29
C GLY A 752 36.00 37.87 14.03
N SER A 753 35.93 38.31 12.77
CA SER A 753 35.48 39.68 12.41
C SER A 753 33.96 39.88 12.43
N GLY A 754 33.20 38.84 12.80
CA GLY A 754 31.74 38.83 12.88
C GLY A 754 31.22 38.81 14.33
N ASN A 755 29.90 38.84 14.49
CA ASN A 755 29.24 38.65 15.78
C ASN A 755 29.31 37.20 16.27
N TYR A 756 29.33 36.24 15.36
CA TYR A 756 29.42 34.81 15.67
C TYR A 756 30.48 34.11 14.81
N PRO A 757 31.19 33.12 15.36
CA PRO A 757 32.14 32.32 14.59
C PRO A 757 31.46 31.23 13.72
N THR A 758 30.21 30.89 14.03
CA THR A 758 29.47 29.79 13.40
C THR A 758 28.03 30.20 13.07
N VAL A 759 27.44 29.56 12.05
CA VAL A 759 26.07 29.83 11.58
C VAL A 759 25.04 29.34 12.59
N GLN A 760 25.22 28.15 13.17
CA GLN A 760 24.28 27.62 14.15
C GLN A 760 24.22 28.47 15.43
N ALA A 761 25.34 29.08 15.86
CA ALA A 761 25.33 30.01 16.99
C ALA A 761 24.46 31.24 16.71
N ALA A 762 24.52 31.77 15.48
CA ALA A 762 23.67 32.88 15.06
C ALA A 762 22.17 32.50 15.02
N LEU A 763 21.83 31.28 14.57
CA LEU A 763 20.45 30.76 14.60
C LEU A 763 19.95 30.51 16.04
N ASN A 764 20.82 30.01 16.92
CA ASN A 764 20.51 29.81 18.34
C ASN A 764 20.17 31.13 19.04
N ALA A 765 20.76 32.24 18.61
CA ALA A 765 20.53 33.56 19.18
C ALA A 765 19.20 34.23 18.75
N VAL A 766 18.49 33.70 17.75
CA VAL A 766 17.19 34.22 17.33
C VAL A 766 16.18 34.10 18.49
N PRO A 767 15.54 35.18 18.95
CA PRO A 767 14.52 35.09 19.99
C PRO A 767 13.30 34.27 19.53
N ALA A 768 12.64 33.58 20.46
CA ALA A 768 11.39 32.90 20.16
C ALA A 768 10.30 33.93 19.78
N ASN A 769 9.52 33.62 18.75
CA ASN A 769 8.43 34.44 18.21
C ASN A 769 8.87 35.87 17.83
N TYR A 770 10.11 36.03 17.35
CA TYR A 770 10.63 37.33 16.93
C TYR A 770 9.78 37.93 15.80
N THR A 771 9.35 39.17 16.00
CA THR A 771 8.42 39.84 15.09
C THR A 771 9.10 40.69 14.03
N GLY A 772 10.33 41.18 14.29
CA GLY A 772 11.17 41.83 13.29
C GLY A 772 11.90 40.84 12.39
N LYS A 773 12.65 41.32 11.40
CA LYS A 773 13.56 40.48 10.60
C LYS A 773 14.85 40.23 11.35
N TRP A 774 15.28 38.97 11.39
CA TRP A 774 16.57 38.59 11.94
C TRP A 774 17.53 38.20 10.82
N VAL A 775 18.35 39.15 10.40
CA VAL A 775 19.29 39.01 9.28
C VAL A 775 20.61 38.46 9.81
N ILE A 776 21.02 37.31 9.29
CA ILE A 776 22.31 36.67 9.53
C ILE A 776 23.10 36.75 8.23
N TYR A 777 24.07 37.66 8.17
CA TYR A 777 24.99 37.83 7.07
C TYR A 777 26.23 36.96 7.28
N ILE A 778 26.51 36.04 6.37
CA ILE A 778 27.61 35.07 6.48
C ILE A 778 28.70 35.47 5.51
N LYS A 779 29.89 35.80 6.03
CA LYS A 779 31.07 36.07 5.20
C LYS A 779 31.50 34.82 4.43
N LYS A 780 32.20 35.02 3.30
CA LYS A 780 32.77 33.93 2.51
C LYS A 780 33.57 32.96 3.40
N GLY A 781 33.41 31.67 3.16
CA GLY A 781 33.96 30.61 3.99
C GLY A 781 33.27 29.28 3.75
N SER A 782 33.89 28.20 4.24
CA SER A 782 33.33 26.86 4.25
C SER A 782 33.00 26.47 5.69
N TYR A 783 31.71 26.41 5.99
CA TYR A 783 31.14 26.20 7.31
C TYR A 783 30.66 24.75 7.42
N ASN A 784 31.46 23.89 8.07
CA ASN A 784 31.08 22.50 8.35
C ASN A 784 30.17 22.46 9.59
N GLU A 785 28.86 22.59 9.38
CA GLU A 785 27.87 22.72 10.45
C GLU A 785 26.55 22.05 10.06
N ARG A 786 26.01 21.24 10.97
CA ARG A 786 24.61 20.80 10.88
C ARG A 786 23.70 21.89 11.42
N LEU A 787 22.75 22.34 10.59
CA LEU A 787 21.85 23.43 10.95
C LEU A 787 20.45 22.97 11.37
N LEU A 788 19.90 23.61 12.40
CA LEU A 788 18.49 23.53 12.80
C LEU A 788 17.95 24.93 13.12
N LEU A 789 16.88 25.33 12.44
CA LEU A 789 16.05 26.47 12.80
C LEU A 789 14.67 25.99 13.29
N PRO A 790 14.43 25.96 14.62
CA PRO A 790 13.16 25.52 15.21
C PRO A 790 11.94 26.36 14.79
N SER A 791 10.75 25.75 14.80
CA SER A 791 9.50 26.37 14.32
C SER A 791 9.07 27.65 15.04
N ASN A 792 9.51 27.85 16.29
CA ASN A 792 9.21 29.03 17.09
C ASN A 792 10.14 30.22 16.83
N LYS A 793 11.02 30.17 15.83
CA LYS A 793 11.96 31.25 15.47
C LYS A 793 11.74 31.74 14.03
N PRO A 794 10.58 32.37 13.73
CA PRO A 794 10.24 32.84 12.39
C PRO A 794 11.08 34.08 11.98
N ASN A 795 10.87 34.55 10.75
CA ASN A 795 11.43 35.81 10.23
C ASN A 795 12.97 35.88 10.09
N VAL A 796 13.61 34.73 9.90
CA VAL A 796 15.08 34.66 9.72
C VAL A 796 15.46 34.84 8.26
N ILE A 797 16.43 35.71 8.00
CA ILE A 797 17.06 35.90 6.69
C ILE A 797 18.52 35.45 6.80
N LEU A 798 18.90 34.40 6.07
CA LEU A 798 20.26 33.88 5.98
C LEU A 798 20.91 34.35 4.67
N ALA A 799 21.82 35.31 4.75
CA ALA A 799 22.42 35.94 3.57
C ALA A 799 23.91 35.65 3.47
N GLY A 800 24.35 34.93 2.45
CA GLY A 800 25.77 34.78 2.18
C GLY A 800 26.35 36.01 1.48
N GLU A 801 27.64 36.24 1.71
CA GLU A 801 28.42 37.24 0.99
C GLU A 801 28.48 36.92 -0.50
N ASN A 802 28.59 35.63 -0.84
CA ASN A 802 28.67 35.17 -2.22
C ASN A 802 28.23 33.70 -2.34
N ARG A 803 27.37 33.41 -3.32
CA ARG A 803 26.77 32.09 -3.54
C ARG A 803 27.81 30.99 -3.66
N ASP A 804 28.90 31.24 -4.39
CA ASP A 804 29.87 30.23 -4.79
C ASP A 804 31.01 30.04 -3.77
N SER A 805 31.13 30.93 -2.78
CA SER A 805 32.19 30.91 -1.77
C SER A 805 31.71 31.01 -0.32
N THR A 806 30.39 31.08 -0.09
CA THR A 806 29.78 30.95 1.23
C THR A 806 29.03 29.62 1.28
N ILE A 807 29.71 28.58 1.77
CA ILE A 807 29.25 27.19 1.68
C ILE A 807 28.98 26.67 3.09
N ILE A 808 27.75 26.24 3.33
CA ILE A 808 27.34 25.55 4.55
C ILE A 808 27.19 24.07 4.18
N TRP A 809 27.90 23.19 4.86
CA TRP A 809 27.87 21.77 4.56
C TRP A 809 27.94 20.89 5.80
N PHE A 810 27.40 19.68 5.68
CA PHE A 810 27.56 18.62 6.68
C PHE A 810 27.35 17.27 6.01
N ASP A 811 28.21 16.28 6.30
CA ASP A 811 28.16 14.94 5.74
C ASP A 811 27.32 14.00 6.62
N ILE A 812 26.04 13.85 6.27
CA ILE A 812 25.13 12.97 7.00
C ILE A 812 24.20 12.20 6.06
N TYR A 813 23.84 10.99 6.44
CA TYR A 813 22.96 10.12 5.65
C TYR A 813 21.97 9.36 6.54
N ALA A 814 20.97 8.73 5.92
CA ALA A 814 19.97 7.95 6.63
C ALA A 814 20.59 6.69 7.27
N GLY A 815 20.25 6.40 8.53
CA GLY A 815 20.73 5.23 9.27
C GLY A 815 19.68 4.74 10.27
N GLY A 816 19.49 3.42 10.40
CA GLY A 816 18.57 2.83 11.39
C GLY A 816 17.09 3.22 11.22
N GLY A 817 16.67 3.65 10.03
CA GLY A 817 15.30 4.13 9.76
C GLY A 817 15.04 5.61 10.09
N GLN A 818 16.06 6.36 10.52
CA GLN A 818 15.95 7.79 10.82
C GLN A 818 16.41 8.66 9.63
N ARG A 819 15.63 9.71 9.33
CA ARG A 819 15.99 10.75 8.37
C ARG A 819 16.86 11.81 9.06
N ASN A 820 17.98 12.16 8.44
CA ASN A 820 18.96 13.09 9.00
C ASN A 820 19.36 14.16 7.97
N PRO A 821 18.81 15.38 8.05
CA PRO A 821 19.22 16.48 7.19
C PRO A 821 20.49 17.19 7.68
N ALA A 822 21.32 17.65 6.73
CA ALA A 822 22.44 18.55 6.99
C ALA A 822 21.94 19.94 7.44
N THR A 823 20.85 20.44 6.84
CA THR A 823 20.16 21.67 7.25
C THR A 823 18.66 21.41 7.40
N GLN A 824 18.10 21.70 8.57
CA GLN A 824 16.67 21.58 8.86
C GLN A 824 16.06 22.95 9.21
N ILE A 825 15.03 23.35 8.47
CA ILE A 825 14.31 24.62 8.66
C ILE A 825 12.85 24.31 9.01
N ASP A 826 12.52 24.38 10.30
CA ASP A 826 11.17 24.18 10.80
C ASP A 826 10.35 25.48 10.88
N ALA A 827 11.02 26.63 10.88
CA ALA A 827 10.39 27.94 10.96
C ALA A 827 9.70 28.37 9.65
N SER A 828 8.57 29.06 9.81
CA SER A 828 7.94 29.83 8.74
C SER A 828 8.66 31.17 8.52
N ASP A 829 8.43 31.80 7.37
CA ASP A 829 9.03 33.10 7.00
C ASP A 829 10.56 33.10 6.97
N PHE A 830 11.17 31.96 6.62
CA PHE A 830 12.61 31.85 6.40
C PHE A 830 12.99 32.28 4.97
N THR A 831 14.08 33.02 4.83
CA THR A 831 14.68 33.32 3.52
C THR A 831 16.17 33.06 3.52
N ALA A 832 16.68 32.37 2.50
CA ALA A 832 18.11 32.28 2.22
C ALA A 832 18.46 33.02 0.93
N LEU A 833 19.62 33.69 0.90
CA LEU A 833 20.12 34.33 -0.31
C LEU A 833 21.64 34.20 -0.46
N ASN A 834 22.10 34.08 -1.71
CA ASN A 834 23.51 34.17 -2.09
C ASN A 834 24.46 33.23 -1.32
N LEU A 835 24.05 31.98 -1.05
CA LEU A 835 24.88 30.99 -0.37
C LEU A 835 24.64 29.58 -0.91
N THR A 836 25.49 28.64 -0.52
CA THR A 836 25.37 27.22 -0.88
C THR A 836 25.07 26.37 0.36
N PHE A 837 24.05 25.51 0.27
CA PHE A 837 23.83 24.39 1.18
C PHE A 837 24.31 23.10 0.52
N GLN A 838 25.06 22.27 1.22
CA GLN A 838 25.62 21.04 0.66
C GLN A 838 25.58 19.87 1.63
N ASN A 839 25.21 18.69 1.13
CA ASN A 839 25.53 17.42 1.77
C ASN A 839 26.40 16.59 0.81
N PRO A 840 27.70 16.40 1.12
CA PRO A 840 28.60 15.70 0.23
C PRO A 840 28.48 14.17 0.33
N SER A 841 27.63 13.61 1.21
CA SER A 841 27.49 12.16 1.37
C SER A 841 26.85 11.53 0.14
N HIS A 842 27.43 10.44 -0.34
CA HIS A 842 26.91 9.62 -1.45
C HIS A 842 27.29 8.14 -1.27
N ASP A 843 26.74 7.26 -2.10
CA ASP A 843 27.04 5.81 -2.16
C ASP A 843 26.81 4.98 -0.88
N ILE A 844 26.15 5.55 0.14
CA ILE A 844 25.84 4.86 1.40
C ILE A 844 24.32 4.73 1.59
N ALA A 845 23.63 5.87 1.71
CA ALA A 845 22.18 5.97 1.88
C ALA A 845 21.70 7.36 1.42
N GLN A 846 20.40 7.63 1.57
CA GLN A 846 19.79 8.95 1.30
C GLN A 846 20.48 10.04 2.13
N ALA A 847 20.82 11.17 1.52
CA ALA A 847 21.63 12.22 2.13
C ALA A 847 21.04 13.62 1.85
N LEU A 848 20.26 14.11 2.81
CA LEU A 848 19.54 15.37 2.73
C LEU A 848 20.47 16.57 2.90
N ALA A 849 20.51 17.47 1.93
CA ALA A 849 21.15 18.78 2.07
C ALA A 849 20.25 19.74 2.85
N VAL A 850 18.98 19.84 2.47
CA VAL A 850 18.01 20.74 3.12
C VAL A 850 16.65 20.06 3.29
N GLU A 851 16.09 20.16 4.50
CA GLU A 851 14.71 19.83 4.82
C GLU A 851 13.95 21.09 5.29
N THR A 852 12.74 21.31 4.78
CA THR A 852 11.86 22.40 5.22
C THR A 852 10.51 21.89 5.71
N ASN A 853 10.06 22.40 6.87
CA ASN A 853 8.75 22.09 7.45
C ASN A 853 7.81 23.32 7.56
N GLY A 854 8.34 24.54 7.55
CA GLY A 854 7.56 25.78 7.67
C GLY A 854 6.81 26.22 6.40
N ASP A 855 6.00 27.28 6.52
CA ASP A 855 5.34 27.97 5.40
C ASP A 855 6.09 29.26 5.03
N ARG A 856 6.03 29.66 3.76
CA ARG A 856 6.68 30.87 3.22
C ARG A 856 8.21 30.81 3.35
N VAL A 857 8.79 29.70 2.93
CA VAL A 857 10.24 29.49 2.90
C VAL A 857 10.78 29.85 1.51
N ALA A 858 11.75 30.76 1.43
CA ALA A 858 12.27 31.25 0.14
C ALA A 858 13.79 31.12 0.01
N PHE A 859 14.26 30.85 -1.21
CA PHE A 859 15.67 30.78 -1.59
C PHE A 859 15.91 31.65 -2.82
N TYR A 860 16.86 32.57 -2.76
CA TYR A 860 17.20 33.48 -3.87
C TYR A 860 18.68 33.37 -4.23
N ASN A 861 18.98 32.98 -5.46
CA ASN A 861 20.38 32.84 -5.92
C ASN A 861 21.22 31.96 -4.97
N CYS A 862 20.64 30.86 -4.52
CA CYS A 862 21.33 29.86 -3.69
C CYS A 862 21.74 28.64 -4.52
N LYS A 863 22.69 27.85 -4.00
CA LYS A 863 22.86 26.46 -4.45
C LYS A 863 22.41 25.48 -3.39
N VAL A 864 21.77 24.39 -3.81
CA VAL A 864 21.48 23.22 -2.96
C VAL A 864 22.10 22.00 -3.63
N LEU A 865 23.16 21.50 -3.02
CA LEU A 865 24.04 20.48 -3.61
C LEU A 865 23.94 19.17 -2.83
N GLY A 866 23.75 18.06 -3.54
CA GLY A 866 23.71 16.74 -2.95
C GLY A 866 23.67 15.64 -4.00
N TYR A 867 23.22 14.45 -3.59
CA TYR A 867 23.12 13.28 -4.46
C TYR A 867 21.70 12.71 -4.41
N GLN A 868 21.49 11.62 -3.69
CA GLN A 868 20.16 11.06 -3.48
C GLN A 868 19.46 11.85 -2.36
N ASP A 869 18.20 12.25 -2.60
CA ASP A 869 17.36 12.97 -1.65
C ASP A 869 17.89 14.36 -1.25
N THR A 870 18.47 15.13 -2.17
CA THR A 870 19.09 16.45 -1.89
C THR A 870 18.17 17.45 -1.15
N TYR A 871 16.93 17.62 -1.60
CA TYR A 871 15.96 18.58 -1.03
C TYR A 871 14.63 17.92 -0.67
N LEU A 872 14.19 18.10 0.59
CA LEU A 872 12.89 17.65 1.09
C LEU A 872 12.01 18.82 1.54
N GLY A 873 10.84 18.97 0.89
CA GLY A 873 9.73 19.72 1.47
C GLY A 873 8.79 18.79 2.24
N ASN A 874 9.02 18.65 3.55
CA ASN A 874 8.29 17.70 4.39
C ASN A 874 6.97 18.28 4.95
N GLY A 875 6.92 19.60 5.19
CA GLY A 875 5.71 20.28 5.64
C GLY A 875 4.65 20.44 4.54
N ILE A 876 3.42 20.78 4.90
CA ILE A 876 2.35 21.17 3.96
C ILE A 876 2.41 22.65 3.54
N GLY A 877 3.54 23.33 3.81
CA GLY A 877 3.77 24.75 3.53
C GLY A 877 4.13 25.07 2.07
N ARG A 878 4.35 26.36 1.81
CA ARG A 878 4.79 26.89 0.51
C ARG A 878 6.28 27.20 0.51
N VAL A 879 6.97 26.79 -0.56
CA VAL A 879 8.42 26.96 -0.72
C VAL A 879 8.74 27.56 -2.10
N TYR A 880 9.54 28.62 -2.13
CA TYR A 880 9.93 29.31 -3.36
C TYR A 880 11.45 29.29 -3.58
N PHE A 881 11.87 28.88 -4.77
CA PHE A 881 13.24 29.00 -5.26
C PHE A 881 13.25 29.95 -6.46
N ASN A 882 14.15 30.93 -6.45
CA ASN A 882 14.29 31.88 -7.53
C ASN A 882 15.76 32.08 -7.92
N HIS A 883 16.09 31.87 -9.20
CA HIS A 883 17.46 31.92 -9.70
C HIS A 883 18.44 31.00 -8.96
N CYS A 884 17.94 29.88 -8.42
CA CYS A 884 18.74 28.92 -7.67
C CYS A 884 19.32 27.84 -8.59
N TYR A 885 20.36 27.16 -8.09
CA TYR A 885 20.92 25.97 -8.71
C TYR A 885 20.71 24.78 -7.77
N VAL A 886 20.06 23.72 -8.24
CA VAL A 886 19.81 22.51 -7.46
C VAL A 886 20.36 21.32 -8.22
N GLU A 887 21.18 20.50 -7.59
CA GLU A 887 21.73 19.28 -8.20
C GLU A 887 21.49 18.03 -7.37
N GLY A 888 21.46 16.88 -8.05
CA GLY A 888 21.37 15.59 -7.37
C GLY A 888 21.31 14.42 -8.35
N THR A 889 20.88 13.26 -7.84
CA THR A 889 20.87 11.99 -8.57
C THR A 889 19.48 11.33 -8.61
N VAL A 890 19.10 10.68 -7.51
CA VAL A 890 17.83 9.97 -7.35
C VAL A 890 16.93 10.78 -6.43
N ASP A 891 15.70 11.07 -6.87
CA ASP A 891 14.64 11.69 -6.07
C ASP A 891 15.07 13.00 -5.38
N PHE A 892 15.94 13.77 -6.03
CA PHE A 892 16.67 14.82 -5.32
C PHE A 892 15.85 16.07 -5.02
N ILE A 893 14.63 16.17 -5.56
CA ILE A 893 13.58 17.12 -5.12
C ILE A 893 12.33 16.29 -4.76
N TYR A 894 12.02 16.14 -3.48
CA TYR A 894 10.94 15.27 -3.04
C TYR A 894 10.14 15.82 -1.86
N GLY A 895 8.98 15.22 -1.61
CA GLY A 895 8.11 15.58 -0.50
C GLY A 895 6.72 16.08 -0.90
N ARG A 896 6.04 16.71 0.07
CA ARG A 896 4.59 17.02 0.02
C ARG A 896 4.26 18.51 0.00
N SER A 897 5.23 19.40 0.18
CA SER A 897 5.00 20.85 0.14
C SER A 897 4.57 21.33 -1.24
N ILE A 898 3.97 22.52 -1.30
CA ILE A 898 3.78 23.23 -2.56
C ILE A 898 5.08 23.98 -2.87
N MET A 899 5.80 23.54 -3.89
CA MET A 899 7.13 24.07 -4.23
C MET A 899 7.10 24.74 -5.60
N VAL A 900 7.79 25.87 -5.73
CA VAL A 900 7.99 26.55 -7.00
C VAL A 900 9.48 26.80 -7.22
N PHE A 901 10.02 26.27 -8.31
CA PHE A 901 11.36 26.55 -8.82
C PHE A 901 11.22 27.48 -10.02
N ASP A 902 11.48 28.77 -9.82
CA ASP A 902 11.32 29.82 -10.80
C ASP A 902 12.68 30.29 -11.31
N SER A 903 12.90 30.25 -12.62
CA SER A 903 14.14 30.68 -13.26
C SER A 903 15.38 29.95 -12.68
N CYS A 904 15.21 28.70 -12.26
CA CYS A 904 16.24 27.89 -11.62
C CYS A 904 16.97 27.00 -12.63
N THR A 905 18.18 26.56 -12.28
CA THR A 905 18.88 25.47 -12.99
C THR A 905 18.79 24.19 -12.16
N ILE A 906 18.26 23.12 -12.76
CA ILE A 906 18.06 21.82 -12.12
C ILE A 906 18.98 20.81 -12.81
N ASN A 907 20.05 20.40 -12.14
CA ASN A 907 21.14 19.62 -12.74
C ASN A 907 21.14 18.15 -12.28
N GLN A 908 21.10 17.23 -13.25
CA GLN A 908 21.22 15.80 -13.02
C GLN A 908 22.68 15.35 -13.07
N ARG A 909 23.12 14.59 -12.04
CA ARG A 909 24.50 14.11 -11.88
C ARG A 909 24.65 12.59 -12.07
N ARG A 910 23.59 11.86 -12.41
CA ARG A 910 23.61 10.41 -12.63
C ARG A 910 22.76 9.99 -13.84
N ASP A 911 23.29 9.05 -14.61
CA ASP A 911 22.51 8.34 -15.63
C ASP A 911 21.35 7.54 -15.00
N GLY A 912 20.18 7.61 -15.62
CA GLY A 912 18.94 7.01 -15.16
C GLY A 912 18.35 7.63 -13.88
N GLY A 913 18.82 8.82 -13.46
CA GLY A 913 18.32 9.49 -12.25
C GLY A 913 16.91 10.09 -12.40
N TYR A 914 16.36 10.60 -11.29
CA TYR A 914 15.02 11.18 -11.21
C TYR A 914 15.10 12.56 -10.58
N LEU A 915 14.59 13.60 -11.26
CA LEU A 915 14.58 14.94 -10.68
C LEU A 915 13.63 15.02 -9.49
N THR A 916 12.43 14.46 -9.63
CA THR A 916 11.36 14.60 -8.63
C THR A 916 10.78 13.28 -8.12
N ALA A 917 10.41 13.27 -6.82
CA ALA A 917 9.63 12.20 -6.20
C ALA A 917 8.54 12.76 -5.28
N ALA A 918 7.46 13.27 -5.87
CA ALA A 918 6.41 13.96 -5.13
C ALA A 918 5.52 13.01 -4.28
N SER A 919 5.10 13.50 -3.11
CA SER A 919 4.14 12.88 -2.19
C SER A 919 3.01 13.80 -1.75
N THR A 920 2.73 14.86 -2.53
CA THR A 920 1.62 15.80 -2.32
C THR A 920 0.28 15.11 -2.06
N GLU A 921 -0.45 15.63 -1.07
CA GLU A 921 -1.74 15.09 -0.64
C GLU A 921 -2.88 15.43 -1.62
N PRO A 922 -3.95 14.61 -1.70
CA PRO A 922 -5.04 14.82 -2.66
C PRO A 922 -5.76 16.17 -2.54
N ALA A 923 -5.77 16.78 -1.35
CA ALA A 923 -6.41 18.06 -1.09
C ALA A 923 -5.64 19.27 -1.68
N MET A 924 -4.37 19.07 -2.07
CA MET A 924 -3.53 20.12 -2.65
C MET A 924 -3.86 20.34 -4.12
N LYS A 925 -4.12 21.60 -4.50
CA LYS A 925 -4.37 22.00 -5.90
C LYS A 925 -3.09 22.00 -6.75
N PHE A 926 -1.95 22.27 -6.11
CA PHE A 926 -0.62 22.31 -6.73
C PHE A 926 0.35 21.41 -5.95
N GLY A 927 1.46 21.02 -6.57
CA GLY A 927 2.51 20.22 -5.93
C GLY A 927 3.88 20.81 -6.15
N ILE A 928 4.76 20.09 -6.83
CA ILE A 928 6.09 20.57 -7.22
C ILE A 928 5.99 21.21 -8.60
N ASN A 929 6.34 22.49 -8.72
CA ASN A 929 6.16 23.26 -9.95
C ASN A 929 7.49 23.89 -10.38
N PHE A 930 7.82 23.81 -11.67
CA PHE A 930 9.00 24.43 -12.26
C PHE A 930 8.52 25.47 -13.27
N LEU A 931 8.92 26.73 -13.10
CA LEU A 931 8.54 27.84 -13.96
C LEU A 931 9.81 28.42 -14.58
N ASP A 932 9.81 28.61 -15.90
CA ASP A 932 10.88 29.31 -16.64
C ASP A 932 12.29 28.79 -16.32
N SER A 933 12.40 27.51 -15.95
CA SER A 933 13.62 26.89 -15.43
C SER A 933 14.35 26.08 -16.49
N LYS A 934 15.65 25.90 -16.31
CA LYS A 934 16.51 25.14 -17.22
C LYS A 934 16.89 23.81 -16.57
N LEU A 935 16.61 22.70 -17.25
CA LEU A 935 17.09 21.38 -16.84
C LEU A 935 18.46 21.15 -17.50
N THR A 936 19.40 20.55 -16.76
CA THR A 936 20.73 20.22 -17.28
C THR A 936 21.17 18.85 -16.77
N ALA A 937 22.19 18.29 -17.40
CA ALA A 937 22.90 17.12 -16.89
C ALA A 937 24.40 17.30 -17.13
N ASP A 938 25.21 16.75 -16.22
CA ASP A 938 26.64 16.64 -16.42
C ASP A 938 26.93 15.71 -17.62
N SER A 939 27.99 15.96 -18.38
CA SER A 939 28.39 15.06 -19.49
C SER A 939 28.84 13.70 -18.97
N ILE A 940 29.51 13.70 -17.81
CA ILE A 940 29.95 12.54 -17.05
C ILE A 940 29.37 12.67 -15.64
N GLY A 941 28.60 11.68 -15.21
CA GLY A 941 28.01 11.64 -13.88
C GLY A 941 29.06 11.48 -12.79
N TYR A 942 28.64 11.69 -11.54
CA TYR A 942 29.55 11.68 -10.39
C TYR A 942 30.34 10.38 -10.22
N ASN A 943 29.81 9.28 -10.73
CA ASN A 943 30.40 7.94 -10.68
C ASN A 943 31.28 7.63 -11.91
N GLY A 944 31.60 8.61 -12.75
CA GLY A 944 32.40 8.46 -13.96
C GLY A 944 31.64 7.91 -15.18
N THR A 945 30.33 7.66 -15.07
CA THR A 945 29.52 7.15 -16.19
C THR A 945 28.95 8.30 -17.04
N PRO A 946 29.03 8.26 -18.38
CA PRO A 946 28.36 9.23 -19.23
C PRO A 946 26.85 9.29 -18.93
N ILE A 947 26.29 10.50 -18.80
CA ILE A 947 24.86 10.68 -18.62
C ILE A 947 24.20 10.71 -20.00
N THR A 948 23.41 9.68 -20.29
CA THR A 948 22.72 9.51 -21.56
C THR A 948 21.21 9.73 -21.42
N SER A 949 20.65 9.49 -20.23
CA SER A 949 19.22 9.58 -19.97
C SER A 949 18.90 9.93 -18.51
N PHE A 950 17.86 10.71 -18.25
CA PHE A 950 17.24 10.85 -16.92
C PHE A 950 15.74 11.17 -17.01
N TYR A 951 15.00 10.97 -15.91
CA TYR A 951 13.56 11.22 -15.85
C TYR A 951 13.21 12.51 -15.10
N LEU A 952 12.16 13.20 -15.55
CA LEU A 952 11.54 14.36 -14.88
C LEU A 952 11.05 14.01 -13.47
N GLY A 953 10.64 12.76 -13.25
CA GLY A 953 10.31 12.26 -11.92
C GLY A 953 9.57 10.94 -11.91
N ARG A 954 9.21 10.52 -10.69
CA ARG A 954 8.40 9.33 -10.40
C ARG A 954 7.46 9.54 -9.22
N PRO A 955 6.26 8.92 -9.21
CA PRO A 955 5.26 9.11 -8.17
C PRO A 955 5.56 8.27 -6.91
N TRP A 956 5.87 8.94 -5.78
CA TRP A 956 6.32 8.26 -4.56
C TRP A 956 5.19 7.79 -3.64
N GLN A 957 4.27 8.68 -3.24
CA GLN A 957 3.17 8.39 -2.31
C GLN A 957 1.95 9.28 -2.60
N ALA A 958 0.79 8.96 -2.01
CA ALA A 958 -0.47 9.72 -2.14
C ALA A 958 -0.99 9.83 -3.59
N LYS A 959 -1.44 11.03 -4.00
CA LYS A 959 -1.88 11.35 -5.37
C LYS A 959 -1.12 12.59 -5.86
N PRO A 960 0.18 12.45 -6.17
CA PRO A 960 1.08 13.58 -6.26
C PRO A 960 0.89 14.40 -7.55
N ARG A 961 1.35 15.65 -7.52
CA ARG A 961 1.34 16.58 -8.65
C ARG A 961 2.74 17.12 -8.94
N VAL A 962 3.17 17.07 -10.20
CA VAL A 962 4.42 17.72 -10.67
C VAL A 962 4.15 18.38 -12.02
N VAL A 963 4.52 19.66 -12.17
CA VAL A 963 4.30 20.39 -13.42
C VAL A 963 5.52 21.21 -13.83
N PHE A 964 5.97 21.04 -15.07
CA PHE A 964 7.00 21.86 -15.70
C PHE A 964 6.35 22.86 -16.66
N VAL A 965 6.67 24.15 -16.51
CA VAL A 965 6.06 25.24 -17.26
C VAL A 965 7.14 26.12 -17.87
N ARG A 966 7.14 26.25 -19.20
CA ARG A 966 8.13 27.04 -19.97
C ARG A 966 9.58 26.66 -19.64
N CYS A 967 9.82 25.38 -19.34
CA CYS A 967 11.14 24.89 -19.00
C CYS A 967 11.92 24.47 -20.25
N GLU A 968 13.24 24.71 -20.24
CA GLU A 968 14.16 24.20 -21.26
C GLU A 968 14.66 22.81 -20.88
N GLU A 969 14.41 21.82 -21.73
CA GLU A 969 14.77 20.42 -21.52
C GLU A 969 15.95 19.96 -22.41
N PRO A 970 17.02 19.40 -21.83
CA PRO A 970 18.18 18.93 -22.57
C PRO A 970 17.90 17.60 -23.26
N ALA A 971 18.70 17.25 -24.27
CA ALA A 971 18.50 16.05 -25.09
C ALA A 971 18.56 14.74 -24.28
N THR A 972 19.16 14.78 -23.10
CA THR A 972 19.30 13.69 -22.12
C THR A 972 18.04 13.44 -21.30
N VAL A 973 16.98 14.25 -21.41
CA VAL A 973 15.68 13.88 -20.83
C VAL A 973 15.18 12.64 -21.56
N ASN A 974 14.83 11.61 -20.80
CA ASN A 974 14.32 10.36 -21.34
C ASN A 974 13.06 10.65 -22.19
N PRO A 975 12.91 10.06 -23.38
CA PRO A 975 11.73 10.23 -24.23
C PRO A 975 10.40 10.05 -23.49
N ALA A 976 10.33 9.07 -22.59
CA ALA A 976 9.15 8.76 -21.79
C ALA A 976 8.79 9.90 -20.80
N GLY A 977 9.76 10.75 -20.46
CA GLY A 977 9.67 11.86 -19.49
C GLY A 977 9.63 11.38 -18.05
N TRP A 978 8.72 10.47 -17.73
CA TRP A 978 8.39 10.04 -16.37
C TRP A 978 8.50 8.53 -16.21
N LEU A 979 8.79 8.06 -14.98
CA LEU A 979 8.82 6.62 -14.66
C LEU A 979 7.71 6.27 -13.68
N GLN A 980 6.93 5.22 -14.00
CA GLN A 980 5.93 4.67 -13.08
C GLN A 980 6.63 4.00 -11.88
N TRP A 981 6.11 4.22 -10.66
CA TRP A 981 6.72 3.69 -9.43
C TRP A 981 5.69 3.09 -8.47
N ASN A 982 5.23 3.84 -7.45
CA ASN A 982 4.44 3.29 -6.34
C ASN A 982 2.94 3.58 -6.44
N VAL A 983 2.58 4.78 -6.91
CA VAL A 983 1.19 5.27 -6.94
C VAL A 983 0.85 5.84 -8.33
N ILE A 984 -0.44 6.04 -8.58
CA ILE A 984 -0.90 6.76 -9.77
C ILE A 984 -0.92 8.26 -9.43
N PRO A 985 -0.18 9.12 -10.16
CA PRO A 985 -0.16 10.55 -9.90
C PRO A 985 -1.52 11.20 -10.20
N GLN A 986 -1.83 12.28 -9.50
CA GLN A 986 -3.01 13.09 -9.80
C GLN A 986 -2.80 13.94 -11.05
N LEU A 987 -1.59 14.46 -11.23
CA LEU A 987 -1.21 15.27 -12.40
C LEU A 987 0.30 15.36 -12.55
N TYR A 988 0.86 14.69 -13.54
CA TYR A 988 2.26 14.88 -13.99
C TYR A 988 2.19 15.48 -15.38
N ALA A 989 2.67 16.71 -15.54
CA ALA A 989 2.39 17.47 -16.75
C ALA A 989 3.50 18.45 -17.16
N GLU A 990 3.47 18.84 -18.42
CA GLU A 990 4.32 19.88 -19.01
C GLU A 990 3.43 20.95 -19.66
N TYR A 991 3.88 22.21 -19.72
CA TYR A 991 3.18 23.29 -20.42
C TYR A 991 4.17 24.24 -21.08
N ASN A 992 4.16 24.31 -22.41
CA ASN A 992 5.03 25.17 -23.21
C ASN A 992 6.54 24.97 -22.91
N CYS A 993 6.92 23.76 -22.49
CA CYS A 993 8.33 23.38 -22.40
C CYS A 993 8.94 23.28 -23.80
N PHE A 994 10.26 23.40 -23.89
CA PHE A 994 10.98 23.45 -25.15
C PHE A 994 12.39 22.87 -25.01
N GLY A 995 13.12 22.78 -26.12
CA GLY A 995 14.46 22.19 -26.15
C GLY A 995 14.46 20.73 -26.63
N PRO A 996 15.64 20.14 -26.87
CA PRO A 996 15.76 18.82 -27.50
C PRO A 996 15.25 17.63 -26.64
N GLY A 997 15.02 17.83 -25.35
CA GLY A 997 14.39 16.86 -24.44
C GLY A 997 12.87 16.85 -24.46
N TYR A 998 12.26 17.97 -24.88
CA TYR A 998 10.81 18.13 -24.93
C TYR A 998 10.22 17.35 -26.11
N ARG A 999 9.67 16.18 -25.81
CA ARG A 999 9.16 15.21 -26.80
C ARG A 999 7.77 14.73 -26.41
N PRO A 1000 6.74 15.59 -26.45
CA PRO A 1000 5.41 15.30 -25.89
C PRO A 1000 4.76 14.05 -26.51
N ALA A 1001 4.99 13.79 -27.81
CA ALA A 1001 4.48 12.61 -28.50
C ALA A 1001 5.08 11.27 -28.03
N GLN A 1002 6.21 11.30 -27.29
CA GLN A 1002 6.92 10.12 -26.80
C GLN A 1002 6.75 9.90 -25.29
N ARG A 1003 6.02 10.79 -24.61
CA ARG A 1003 5.79 10.70 -23.16
C ARG A 1003 4.92 9.50 -22.81
N VAL A 1004 5.07 9.00 -21.59
CA VAL A 1004 4.23 7.92 -21.05
C VAL A 1004 2.74 8.28 -21.12
N ALA A 1005 1.91 7.30 -21.50
CA ALA A 1005 0.48 7.53 -21.79
C ALA A 1005 -0.36 8.04 -20.59
N TRP A 1006 0.11 7.84 -19.35
CA TRP A 1006 -0.61 8.26 -18.14
C TRP A 1006 -0.29 9.68 -17.69
N CYS A 1007 0.72 10.34 -18.26
CA CYS A 1007 0.99 11.75 -17.97
C CYS A 1007 0.14 12.67 -18.86
N THR A 1008 0.20 13.98 -18.62
CA THR A 1008 -0.34 14.99 -19.51
C THR A 1008 0.82 15.67 -20.25
N PRO A 1009 1.17 15.24 -21.48
CA PRO A 1009 2.40 15.70 -22.15
C PRO A 1009 2.42 17.20 -22.49
N GLN A 1010 1.24 17.82 -22.55
CA GLN A 1010 1.06 19.25 -22.71
C GLN A 1010 -0.28 19.62 -22.07
N LEU A 1011 -0.29 20.53 -21.10
CA LEU A 1011 -1.52 21.09 -20.55
C LEU A 1011 -2.22 21.96 -21.60
N PRO A 1012 -3.56 21.98 -21.64
CA PRO A 1012 -4.31 22.97 -22.40
C PRO A 1012 -4.02 24.39 -21.89
N ASP A 1013 -4.05 25.39 -22.78
CA ASP A 1013 -3.80 26.79 -22.41
C ASP A 1013 -4.70 27.28 -21.27
N SER A 1014 -5.98 26.87 -21.25
CA SER A 1014 -6.95 27.22 -20.21
C SER A 1014 -6.54 26.79 -18.80
N GLU A 1015 -5.67 25.79 -18.68
CA GLU A 1015 -5.10 25.29 -17.43
C GLU A 1015 -3.66 25.78 -17.23
N GLY A 1016 -2.83 25.69 -18.27
CA GLY A 1016 -1.41 26.05 -18.23
C GLY A 1016 -1.15 27.51 -17.84
N VAL A 1017 -1.96 28.45 -18.33
CA VAL A 1017 -1.83 29.88 -17.99
C VAL A 1017 -2.10 30.18 -16.51
N ARG A 1018 -2.71 29.24 -15.77
CA ARG A 1018 -3.00 29.41 -14.34
C ARG A 1018 -1.78 29.12 -13.47
N TYR A 1019 -0.73 28.48 -14.00
CA TYR A 1019 0.51 28.20 -13.26
C TYR A 1019 1.39 29.46 -13.16
N THR A 1020 0.96 30.38 -12.31
CA THR A 1020 1.69 31.59 -11.92
C THR A 1020 1.96 31.55 -10.42
N VAL A 1021 3.05 32.20 -9.96
CA VAL A 1021 3.37 32.26 -8.52
C VAL A 1021 2.17 32.74 -7.67
N PRO A 1022 1.44 33.81 -8.02
CA PRO A 1022 0.27 34.25 -7.26
C PRO A 1022 -0.83 33.20 -7.13
N ASN A 1023 -1.09 32.43 -8.20
CA ASN A 1023 -2.12 31.39 -8.17
C ASN A 1023 -1.66 30.17 -7.39
N ILE A 1024 -0.41 29.74 -7.59
CA ILE A 1024 0.16 28.56 -6.91
C ILE A 1024 0.24 28.80 -5.40
N PHE A 1025 0.65 30.00 -4.97
CA PHE A 1025 0.76 30.38 -3.56
C PHE A 1025 -0.45 31.13 -3.00
N SER A 1026 -1.60 31.04 -3.68
CA SER A 1026 -2.87 31.50 -3.15
C SER A 1026 -3.20 30.83 -1.81
N LYS A 1027 -3.94 31.53 -0.93
CA LYS A 1027 -4.47 30.95 0.31
C LYS A 1027 -5.34 29.72 0.06
N TYR A 1028 -5.98 29.64 -1.11
CA TYR A 1028 -6.89 28.56 -1.47
C TYR A 1028 -6.24 27.38 -2.20
N SER A 1029 -4.91 27.28 -2.20
CA SER A 1029 -4.19 26.18 -2.84
C SER A 1029 -4.28 24.84 -2.09
N THR A 1030 -4.85 24.84 -0.89
CA THR A 1030 -5.11 23.65 -0.05
C THR A 1030 -6.42 23.76 0.71
N SER A 1031 -6.86 22.66 1.33
CA SER A 1031 -7.98 22.59 2.27
C SER A 1031 -7.53 21.82 3.53
N PRO A 1032 -7.50 22.46 4.73
CA PRO A 1032 -7.85 23.85 5.02
C PRO A 1032 -6.94 24.87 4.30
N ALA A 1033 -7.47 26.06 4.01
CA ALA A 1033 -6.73 27.14 3.35
C ALA A 1033 -5.52 27.63 4.18
N PHE A 1034 -4.48 28.16 3.54
CA PHE A 1034 -3.42 28.89 4.22
C PHE A 1034 -3.96 30.18 4.85
N ALA A 1035 -3.24 30.72 5.84
CA ALA A 1035 -3.66 31.95 6.52
C ALA A 1035 -3.78 33.17 5.57
N ALA A 1036 -2.93 33.25 4.55
CA ALA A 1036 -2.90 34.38 3.62
C ALA A 1036 -2.32 33.98 2.27
N ASN A 1037 -2.63 34.76 1.22
CA ASN A 1037 -1.88 34.70 -0.04
C ASN A 1037 -0.42 35.03 0.24
N TRP A 1038 0.50 34.43 -0.52
CA TRP A 1038 1.92 34.74 -0.39
C TRP A 1038 2.53 35.04 -1.74
N ILE A 1039 3.08 36.25 -1.86
CA ILE A 1039 3.94 36.64 -2.96
C ILE A 1039 5.36 36.73 -2.39
N PRO A 1040 6.27 35.83 -2.76
CA PRO A 1040 7.65 35.90 -2.32
C PRO A 1040 8.30 37.19 -2.81
N VAL A 1041 8.95 37.92 -1.90
CA VAL A 1041 9.74 39.13 -2.23
C VAL A 1041 11.20 38.86 -1.88
N LYS A 1042 12.11 39.18 -2.79
CA LYS A 1042 13.55 39.06 -2.55
C LYS A 1042 14.03 40.17 -1.60
N PRO A 1043 14.60 39.85 -0.42
CA PRO A 1043 15.14 40.88 0.46
C PRO A 1043 16.38 41.55 -0.13
N VAL A 1044 16.55 42.84 0.14
CA VAL A 1044 17.78 43.59 -0.17
C VAL A 1044 18.67 43.55 1.07
N VAL A 1045 19.79 42.81 0.99
CA VAL A 1045 20.79 42.74 2.07
C VAL A 1045 22.13 43.23 1.53
N VAL A 1046 22.65 44.32 2.09
CA VAL A 1046 23.97 44.85 1.77
C VAL A 1046 24.92 44.48 2.90
N GLY A 1047 26.09 43.93 2.57
CA GLY A 1047 27.10 43.60 3.58
C GLY A 1047 27.62 44.85 4.31
N PRO A 1048 28.24 44.70 5.49
CA PRO A 1048 28.85 45.82 6.18
C PRO A 1048 29.97 46.41 5.32
N VAL A 1049 29.74 47.61 4.78
CA VAL A 1049 30.76 48.40 4.10
C VAL A 1049 31.74 48.86 5.19
N SER A 1050 33.04 48.59 5.01
CA SER A 1050 34.07 49.22 5.84
C SER A 1050 33.91 50.74 5.71
N VAL A 1051 33.58 51.39 6.81
CA VAL A 1051 33.47 52.85 6.86
C VAL A 1051 34.89 53.39 6.71
N ASP A 1052 35.21 53.90 5.51
CA ASP A 1052 36.12 55.03 5.41
C ASP A 1052 35.21 56.26 5.39
N GLU A 1053 35.34 57.11 6.40
CA GLU A 1053 34.56 58.33 6.58
C GLU A 1053 34.88 59.31 5.44
N GLY A 1054 34.16 59.22 4.32
CA GLY A 1054 34.42 60.13 3.21
C GLY A 1054 33.75 59.77 1.90
N GLU A 1055 32.42 59.68 1.88
CA GLU A 1055 31.55 60.16 0.78
C GLU A 1055 30.12 59.63 0.99
N MET A 1056 29.26 60.44 1.62
CA MET A 1056 27.82 60.29 1.42
C MET A 1056 27.52 60.57 -0.05
N LYS A 1057 27.41 59.51 -0.88
CA LYS A 1057 26.77 59.64 -2.19
C LYS A 1057 25.31 59.98 -1.95
N SER A 1058 24.99 61.24 -2.23
CA SER A 1058 23.69 61.88 -2.09
C SER A 1058 22.56 61.01 -2.64
N VAL A 1059 21.68 60.61 -1.74
CA VAL A 1059 20.35 60.07 -2.04
C VAL A 1059 19.57 61.13 -2.84
N PRO A 1060 18.97 60.81 -4.00
CA PRO A 1060 18.05 61.73 -4.66
C PRO A 1060 16.84 61.97 -3.74
N LYS A 1061 16.64 63.21 -3.28
CA LYS A 1061 15.62 63.61 -2.29
C LYS A 1061 14.27 63.98 -2.90
N GLU A 1062 13.99 63.63 -4.15
CA GLU A 1062 12.86 64.18 -4.91
C GLU A 1062 11.88 63.10 -5.40
N PHE A 1063 10.59 63.42 -5.34
CA PHE A 1063 9.52 62.66 -5.98
C PHE A 1063 9.64 62.87 -7.49
N LYS A 1064 10.06 61.85 -8.24
CA LYS A 1064 10.43 61.99 -9.65
C LYS A 1064 9.96 60.79 -10.45
N LEU A 1065 9.25 61.05 -11.55
CA LEU A 1065 8.93 60.06 -12.58
C LEU A 1065 9.74 60.37 -13.84
N GLU A 1066 10.56 59.43 -14.29
CA GLU A 1066 11.44 59.62 -15.45
C GLU A 1066 10.73 59.30 -16.77
N ASN A 1067 11.19 59.94 -17.85
CA ASN A 1067 10.69 59.65 -19.19
C ASN A 1067 11.13 58.25 -19.64
N ALA A 1068 10.21 57.50 -20.22
CA ALA A 1068 10.46 56.22 -20.86
C ALA A 1068 10.25 56.31 -22.38
N TYR A 1069 11.18 55.73 -23.15
CA TYR A 1069 11.21 55.81 -24.61
C TYR A 1069 11.26 54.40 -25.21
N PRO A 1070 10.10 53.75 -25.45
CA PRO A 1070 10.05 52.52 -26.22
C PRO A 1070 10.67 52.72 -27.62
N ASN A 1071 11.52 51.80 -28.06
CA ASN A 1071 12.11 51.85 -29.39
C ASN A 1071 11.13 51.25 -30.42
N PRO A 1072 10.94 51.86 -31.62
CA PRO A 1072 10.10 51.31 -32.69
C PRO A 1072 10.35 49.84 -33.07
N PHE A 1073 11.55 49.30 -32.87
CA PHE A 1073 11.90 47.91 -33.18
C PHE A 1073 11.81 46.95 -31.98
N ASN A 1074 11.64 47.50 -30.78
CA ASN A 1074 11.42 46.74 -29.55
C ASN A 1074 10.55 47.58 -28.60
N PRO A 1075 9.21 47.37 -28.57
CA PRO A 1075 8.27 48.21 -27.83
C PRO A 1075 8.35 48.02 -26.30
N GLU A 1076 9.42 47.42 -25.80
CA GLU A 1076 9.71 47.32 -24.38
C GLU A 1076 10.51 48.54 -23.90
N THR A 1077 10.15 49.07 -22.74
CA THR A 1077 10.92 50.13 -22.07
C THR A 1077 10.91 49.92 -20.56
N THR A 1078 11.82 50.59 -19.88
CA THR A 1078 11.82 50.70 -18.42
C THR A 1078 11.33 52.08 -18.01
N ILE A 1079 10.37 52.15 -17.10
CA ILE A 1079 9.91 53.38 -16.46
C ILE A 1079 10.55 53.47 -15.08
N LYS A 1080 11.33 54.52 -14.83
CA LYS A 1080 12.02 54.73 -13.56
C LYS A 1080 11.34 55.79 -12.71
N PHE A 1081 11.34 55.61 -11.40
CA PHE A 1081 10.83 56.62 -10.48
C PHE A 1081 11.48 56.57 -9.09
N SER A 1082 11.33 57.64 -8.31
CA SER A 1082 11.67 57.72 -6.89
C SER A 1082 10.57 58.45 -6.12
N VAL A 1083 10.40 58.11 -4.84
CA VAL A 1083 9.46 58.80 -3.94
C VAL A 1083 10.22 59.55 -2.85
N MET A 1084 9.66 60.68 -2.40
CA MET A 1084 10.28 61.53 -1.38
C MET A 1084 10.08 60.98 0.04
N LYS A 1085 8.94 60.35 0.32
CA LYS A 1085 8.61 59.75 1.62
C LYS A 1085 8.26 58.29 1.44
N ALA A 1086 8.64 57.46 2.41
CA ALA A 1086 8.22 56.07 2.42
C ALA A 1086 6.69 55.98 2.60
N GLY A 1087 6.03 55.18 1.79
CA GLY A 1087 4.57 55.04 1.83
C GLY A 1087 3.98 54.40 0.58
N PRO A 1088 2.64 54.19 0.56
CA PRO A 1088 1.98 53.58 -0.59
C PRO A 1088 2.25 54.38 -1.86
N ALA A 1089 2.72 53.71 -2.90
CA ALA A 1089 2.91 54.30 -4.21
C ALA A 1089 2.34 53.39 -5.31
N SER A 1090 1.81 54.01 -6.36
CA SER A 1090 1.30 53.31 -7.52
C SER A 1090 1.83 53.91 -8.81
N LEU A 1091 2.28 53.06 -9.73
CA LEU A 1091 2.64 53.41 -11.10
C LEU A 1091 1.66 52.71 -12.03
N VAL A 1092 0.82 53.49 -12.71
CA VAL A 1092 -0.29 52.98 -13.53
C VAL A 1092 -0.22 53.57 -14.94
N VAL A 1093 -0.39 52.73 -15.96
CA VAL A 1093 -0.46 53.12 -17.37
C VAL A 1093 -1.93 53.22 -17.82
N TYR A 1094 -2.26 54.28 -18.54
CA TYR A 1094 -3.57 54.62 -19.06
C TYR A 1094 -3.52 54.82 -20.58
N ASN A 1095 -4.60 54.50 -21.28
CA ASN A 1095 -4.79 54.90 -22.68
C ASN A 1095 -5.27 56.36 -22.80
N VAL A 1096 -5.42 56.86 -24.03
CA VAL A 1096 -5.90 58.23 -24.31
C VAL A 1096 -7.33 58.52 -23.80
N LEU A 1097 -8.12 57.48 -23.52
CA LEU A 1097 -9.47 57.60 -22.96
C LEU A 1097 -9.47 57.63 -21.42
N GLY A 1098 -8.30 57.62 -20.77
CA GLY A 1098 -8.15 57.58 -19.32
C GLY A 1098 -8.44 56.21 -18.70
N GLN A 1099 -8.59 55.16 -19.51
CA GLN A 1099 -8.78 53.80 -19.01
C GLN A 1099 -7.44 53.21 -18.58
N ARG A 1100 -7.41 52.58 -17.41
CA ARG A 1100 -6.23 51.88 -16.90
C ARG A 1100 -5.94 50.64 -17.75
N VAL A 1101 -4.77 50.58 -18.36
CA VAL A 1101 -4.33 49.48 -19.23
C VAL A 1101 -3.24 48.61 -18.62
N ALA A 1102 -2.46 49.13 -17.65
CA ALA A 1102 -1.51 48.33 -16.87
C ALA A 1102 -1.26 48.97 -15.49
N THR A 1103 -0.97 48.15 -14.48
CA THR A 1103 -0.42 48.62 -13.19
C THR A 1103 0.97 48.02 -13.06
N LEU A 1104 1.99 48.86 -13.02
CA LEU A 1104 3.40 48.45 -13.03
C LEU A 1104 4.01 48.42 -11.64
N PHE A 1105 3.45 49.20 -10.71
CA PHE A 1105 3.84 49.25 -9.31
C PHE A 1105 2.60 49.58 -8.48
N ASN A 1106 2.38 48.93 -7.35
CA ASN A 1106 1.28 49.25 -6.42
C ASN A 1106 1.59 48.69 -5.03
N GLU A 1107 2.62 49.22 -4.41
CA GLU A 1107 3.15 48.77 -3.11
C GLU A 1107 3.76 49.95 -2.35
N ALA A 1108 4.26 49.72 -1.13
CA ALA A 1108 4.98 50.76 -0.40
C ALA A 1108 6.34 51.03 -1.06
N ALA A 1109 6.56 52.27 -1.50
CA ALA A 1109 7.87 52.71 -1.99
C ALA A 1109 8.65 53.35 -0.83
N GLU A 1110 9.95 53.06 -0.73
CA GLU A 1110 10.89 53.56 0.26
C GLU A 1110 11.48 54.90 -0.19
N SER A 1111 11.70 55.81 0.77
CA SER A 1111 12.35 57.09 0.49
C SER A 1111 13.81 56.86 0.09
N GLY A 1112 14.24 57.50 -1.01
CA GLY A 1112 15.62 57.46 -1.46
C GLY A 1112 16.03 56.27 -2.34
N GLN A 1113 15.11 55.34 -2.62
CA GLN A 1113 15.32 54.29 -3.62
C GLN A 1113 14.85 54.72 -5.01
N GLN A 1114 15.57 54.27 -6.05
CA GLN A 1114 15.11 54.34 -7.44
C GLN A 1114 14.49 53.02 -7.84
N TYR A 1115 13.25 53.09 -8.30
CA TYR A 1115 12.47 52.00 -8.85
C TYR A 1115 12.58 51.98 -10.37
N ALA A 1116 12.59 50.80 -10.97
CA ALA A 1116 12.72 50.61 -12.42
C ALA A 1116 11.76 49.52 -12.90
N MET A 1117 10.60 49.92 -13.42
CA MET A 1117 9.53 48.99 -13.82
C MET A 1117 9.56 48.72 -15.32
N ARG A 1118 9.59 47.45 -15.71
CA ARG A 1118 9.53 47.06 -17.13
C ARG A 1118 8.10 47.18 -17.64
N PHE A 1119 7.92 47.85 -18.77
CA PHE A 1119 6.66 47.93 -19.49
C PHE A 1119 6.82 47.29 -20.87
N GLY A 1120 6.06 46.22 -21.13
CA GLY A 1120 6.04 45.53 -22.41
C GLY A 1120 4.95 46.09 -23.34
N GLY A 1121 5.32 46.87 -24.34
CA GLY A 1121 4.39 47.46 -25.31
C GLY A 1121 3.83 46.49 -26.36
N ARG A 1122 4.21 45.20 -26.34
CA ARG A 1122 3.84 44.21 -27.38
C ARG A 1122 2.35 43.93 -27.44
N ASP A 1123 1.64 44.02 -26.33
CA ASP A 1123 0.20 43.70 -26.25
C ASP A 1123 -0.71 44.93 -26.43
N PHE A 1124 -0.11 46.11 -26.65
CA PHE A 1124 -0.82 47.39 -26.75
C PHE A 1124 -0.78 47.92 -28.19
N ALA A 1125 -1.82 48.60 -28.66
CA ALA A 1125 -1.86 49.18 -30.01
C ALA A 1125 -0.84 50.32 -30.18
N SER A 1126 -0.40 50.61 -31.41
CA SER A 1126 0.39 51.83 -31.68
C SER A 1126 -0.42 53.06 -31.27
N GLY A 1127 0.17 53.96 -30.49
CA GLY A 1127 -0.55 55.10 -29.94
C GLY A 1127 0.13 55.76 -28.76
N VAL A 1128 -0.52 56.81 -28.24
CA VAL A 1128 -0.06 57.55 -27.06
C VAL A 1128 -0.67 56.93 -25.81
N TYR A 1129 0.18 56.72 -24.79
CA TYR A 1129 -0.22 56.25 -23.46
C TYR A 1129 0.32 57.21 -22.41
N PHE A 1130 -0.35 57.26 -21.26
CA PHE A 1130 0.08 58.03 -20.11
C PHE A 1130 0.43 57.09 -18.97
N TYR A 1131 1.46 57.40 -18.20
CA TYR A 1131 1.79 56.67 -16.98
C TYR A 1131 1.89 57.64 -15.83
N ARG A 1132 1.21 57.30 -14.74
CA ARG A 1132 1.07 58.13 -13.55
C ARG A 1132 1.73 57.45 -12.37
N LEU A 1133 2.63 58.14 -11.71
CA LEU A 1133 3.11 57.80 -10.37
C LEU A 1133 2.26 58.56 -9.36
N GLN A 1134 1.81 57.90 -8.31
CA GLN A 1134 1.11 58.53 -7.19
C GLN A 1134 1.62 57.94 -5.88
N SER A 1135 2.00 58.78 -4.92
CA SER A 1135 2.33 58.38 -3.55
C SER A 1135 1.82 59.41 -2.56
N GLY A 1136 0.88 59.00 -1.69
CA GLY A 1136 0.12 59.92 -0.85
C GLY A 1136 -0.60 61.00 -1.68
N GLU A 1137 -0.37 62.27 -1.35
CA GLU A 1137 -0.90 63.44 -2.08
C GLU A 1137 -0.05 63.83 -3.30
N GLN A 1138 1.14 63.25 -3.48
CA GLN A 1138 2.03 63.57 -4.60
C GLN A 1138 1.69 62.73 -5.83
N SER A 1139 1.62 63.36 -7.01
CA SER A 1139 1.45 62.65 -8.29
C SER A 1139 2.23 63.32 -9.41
N ASP A 1140 2.77 62.52 -10.33
CA ASP A 1140 3.43 62.98 -11.57
C ASP A 1140 2.94 62.09 -12.72
N LEU A 1141 2.73 62.71 -13.89
CA LEU A 1141 2.17 62.08 -15.08
C LEU A 1141 3.09 62.35 -16.26
N LYS A 1142 3.47 61.29 -16.99
CA LYS A 1142 4.27 61.39 -18.21
C LYS A 1142 3.57 60.66 -19.35
N LYS A 1143 3.97 60.99 -20.58
CA LYS A 1143 3.50 60.33 -21.80
C LYS A 1143 4.56 59.35 -22.33
N LEU A 1144 4.12 58.22 -22.88
CA LEU A 1144 4.92 57.31 -23.69
C LEU A 1144 4.22 57.10 -25.03
N ILE A 1145 5.00 56.91 -26.09
CA ILE A 1145 4.47 56.62 -27.43
C ILE A 1145 4.92 55.20 -27.79
N ILE A 1146 3.95 54.35 -28.13
CA ILE A 1146 4.21 53.04 -28.73
C ILE A 1146 4.08 53.19 -30.23
N LEU A 1147 5.18 52.97 -30.96
CA LEU A 1147 5.22 52.87 -32.41
C LEU A 1147 5.55 51.41 -32.73
N LYS A 1148 4.60 50.70 -33.34
CA LYS A 1148 4.82 49.39 -33.97
C LYS A 1148 4.83 49.55 -35.48
#